data_AF-A0A5N6KXM7-F1
#
_entry.id   AF-A0A5N6KXM7-F1
#
_cell.length_a   1.000
_cell.length_b   1.000
_cell.length_c   1.000
_cell.angle_alpha   90.00
_cell.angle_beta   90.00
_cell.angle_gamma   90.00
#
_symmetry.space_group_name_H-M   'P 1'
#
loop_
_entity.id
_entity.type
_entity.pdbx_description
1 polymer ?
#
loop_
_entity_poly.entity_id
_entity_poly.type
_entity_poly.pdbx_seq_one_letter_code
_entity_poly.pdbx_strand_id
1 'polypeptide(L)'
;MSQSQKGKLPATNASCIDVDQAEGLTMADLSINTAQQRSLPARSYDDITIAWICALPHELAASIAALDEDHGCITPSALDDPNKYVLGKVSGHNIVMLCLPLGRYGTISAANVATHLKRSFPSVRFALLVGIGAGIPSAEHDIRLGDVVVSKPTGTAGGVIQYDLGKIMPDGSFEVRGFLSKPPMIFLNAAQVLQARHETQKPAMISHLDKLTCKLRANYSRPKDSVTDPIVGGKPDLNPKIHYGLIASGNKVISHAEERNRLRKNHDVICLEMEAAGIMDYIPCLVIRGVCDFADSTKNDDWQRYAAATAAAYAKEFLEHVGIVSTSARAIPAAMVSLLPRDPGFVGRENALETIKKALDPRGSNLRKSQIAIEYAHRHRQASPQTSIFWVSGSTPDRFLSSYVAIAEEMKLPGIANPQCNRLDLVHRWLLSDSSGQWLMILDNVDDVDFVRPPRNSGGKTYDFTMSRYLPTRGLLLVTSRSREAISHIVEPDHFAVIDVMTKVEACVLLNNRIPNDLGNEQERAALATNLDFIPLALTQASSYIRWRRRATVGKYLNLLNDKKSRLQVLKSEGGDLRRDPEFPNAVLATWQISMEQIRQQHEAASDLLSLMSIFDRQNIPEFLLSNGKDQDEFEEAIETLIGFSFISEVTTSGYQAFQMHRLVQIATTDWLSCHGKYEMKHNIALQLMLKVYPSDMESFKNQKNCRILEPHAAAILLQDVTDEAASYHVKLNNARCAYNMRIGKYDIAEMMASESSKICVRNLGGSYELALISINLGAAILLGQSRWKEAEGLLEKLVPVYEVLLEPRTRALCHARFMLAKCYEGQGRLNEAEALLARELENEEAAGKSKSFTSQQARLSLGSIFLDRKEYVEAEGMYNKALANMIEKHITTDPVDILICFSQIVRIQTIRKRSADAEAISARVLTIVQECLGEDNCRTIELMLFVSTLYAQHGNLQAAERLASQALATMKNMLGEDDPQFGPIMAHLGMIYSAQERLEEADEMLTQAVPLLRNAFGESSRTRKSLVSLAQVRRTQGRLTEAERLEEEAAGI
;
A
#
# COMPACT_ATOMS: atom_id res chain seq x y z
N MET A 1 -61.12 -43.08 6.10
CA MET A 1 -62.25 -42.19 5.73
C MET A 1 -61.98 -40.86 6.40
N SER A 2 -61.88 -39.67 5.80
CA SER A 2 -61.87 -39.14 4.43
C SER A 2 -61.82 -37.62 4.62
N GLN A 3 -60.82 -36.91 4.06
CA GLN A 3 -60.77 -35.49 3.61
C GLN A 3 -61.48 -34.37 4.43
N SER A 4 -61.06 -33.11 4.54
CA SER A 4 -59.92 -32.28 4.12
C SER A 4 -60.22 -30.82 4.56
N GLN A 5 -59.18 -30.06 4.96
CA GLN A 5 -58.95 -28.59 4.83
C GLN A 5 -59.96 -27.58 5.43
N LYS A 6 -59.58 -26.43 6.02
CA LYS A 6 -58.46 -25.48 5.77
C LYS A 6 -58.33 -24.48 6.97
N GLY A 7 -57.13 -23.89 7.12
CA GLY A 7 -56.66 -22.98 8.21
C GLY A 7 -57.36 -21.60 8.33
N LYS A 8 -56.98 -20.67 9.23
CA LYS A 8 -55.67 -20.20 9.70
C LYS A 8 -55.76 -19.46 11.06
N LEU A 9 -54.69 -19.63 11.86
CA LEU A 9 -54.05 -18.88 12.98
C LEU A 9 -54.69 -17.63 13.65
N PRO A 10 -54.50 -17.46 14.99
CA PRO A 10 -54.64 -16.20 15.71
C PRO A 10 -53.35 -15.67 16.39
N ALA A 11 -53.46 -14.43 16.88
CA ALA A 11 -52.47 -13.65 17.62
C ALA A 11 -52.63 -13.76 19.15
N THR A 12 -51.58 -13.29 19.83
CA THR A 12 -51.27 -13.21 21.26
C THR A 12 -52.09 -12.22 22.08
N ASN A 13 -52.15 -12.43 23.40
CA ASN A 13 -51.95 -11.37 24.41
C ASN A 13 -51.52 -11.93 25.77
N ALA A 14 -50.78 -11.11 26.51
CA ALA A 14 -50.08 -11.39 27.76
C ALA A 14 -50.77 -10.77 28.99
N SER A 15 -50.47 -11.27 30.20
CA SER A 15 -50.40 -10.47 31.44
C SER A 15 -49.80 -11.23 32.65
N CYS A 16 -48.88 -10.56 33.36
CA CYS A 16 -48.60 -10.52 34.82
C CYS A 16 -48.23 -11.78 35.64
N ILE A 17 -47.24 -11.64 36.55
CA ILE A 17 -47.39 -11.65 38.03
C ILE A 17 -46.03 -11.35 38.73
N ASP A 18 -46.18 -10.77 39.92
CA ASP A 18 -45.23 -10.19 40.87
C ASP A 18 -44.57 -11.20 41.84
N VAL A 19 -43.61 -10.68 42.60
CA VAL A 19 -42.58 -11.32 43.46
C VAL A 19 -43.13 -11.80 44.81
N ASP A 20 -42.71 -13.00 45.29
CA ASP A 20 -42.50 -13.23 46.72
C ASP A 20 -41.61 -14.45 47.06
N GLN A 21 -40.72 -14.22 48.03
CA GLN A 21 -40.08 -15.15 48.98
C GLN A 21 -38.93 -16.09 48.57
N ALA A 22 -37.87 -15.93 49.36
CA ALA A 22 -36.58 -16.61 49.37
C ALA A 22 -36.64 -17.99 50.03
N GLU A 23 -35.81 -18.93 49.57
CA GLU A 23 -34.76 -19.59 50.38
C GLU A 23 -34.09 -20.72 49.58
N GLY A 24 -32.76 -20.73 49.61
CA GLY A 24 -31.93 -21.91 49.37
C GLY A 24 -31.75 -22.34 47.92
N LEU A 25 -30.54 -22.18 47.38
CA LEU A 25 -29.78 -23.24 46.70
C LEU A 25 -28.40 -22.72 46.27
N THR A 26 -27.44 -23.63 46.33
CA THR A 26 -25.99 -23.46 46.32
C THR A 26 -25.40 -23.03 44.97
N MET A 27 -24.16 -22.49 45.01
CA MET A 27 -23.30 -22.02 43.89
C MET A 27 -23.00 -23.04 42.75
N ALA A 28 -23.74 -24.14 42.64
CA ALA A 28 -23.55 -25.19 41.63
C ALA A 28 -24.68 -25.24 40.56
N ASP A 29 -25.81 -24.56 40.75
CA ASP A 29 -26.99 -24.70 39.87
C ASP A 29 -27.24 -23.51 38.90
N LEU A 30 -26.29 -22.58 38.76
CA LEU A 30 -26.35 -21.49 37.75
C LEU A 30 -25.40 -21.73 36.56
N SER A 31 -25.27 -22.99 36.13
CA SER A 31 -24.63 -23.33 34.87
C SER A 31 -25.67 -23.83 33.86
N ILE A 32 -25.62 -23.26 32.66
CA ILE A 32 -26.45 -23.50 31.45
C ILE A 32 -27.59 -22.47 31.24
N ASN A 33 -27.21 -21.26 30.84
CA ASN A 33 -27.50 -20.79 29.47
C ASN A 33 -26.60 -19.57 29.14
N THR A 34 -25.29 -19.82 29.10
CA THR A 34 -24.36 -19.00 28.32
C THR A 34 -24.67 -19.23 26.84
N ALA A 35 -25.72 -18.58 26.35
CA ALA A 35 -26.04 -18.51 24.94
C ALA A 35 -24.94 -17.71 24.24
N GLN A 36 -24.01 -18.47 23.63
CA GLN A 36 -23.24 -18.11 22.45
C GLN A 36 -22.74 -16.66 22.39
N GLN A 37 -21.51 -16.43 22.89
CA GLN A 37 -20.62 -15.50 22.21
C GLN A 37 -20.41 -16.03 20.80
N ARG A 38 -21.29 -15.65 19.86
CA ARG A 38 -20.99 -15.75 18.44
C ARG A 38 -19.87 -14.74 18.20
N SER A 39 -18.64 -15.20 18.21
CA SER A 39 -17.54 -14.46 17.61
C SER A 39 -17.91 -14.23 16.14
N LEU A 40 -18.26 -13.00 15.77
CA LEU A 40 -18.38 -12.62 14.38
C LEU A 40 -17.01 -12.84 13.71
N PRO A 41 -16.96 -13.47 12.52
CA PRO A 41 -15.70 -13.66 11.81
C PRO A 41 -15.04 -12.29 11.52
N ALA A 42 -13.71 -12.24 11.55
CA ALA A 42 -12.89 -11.03 11.38
C ALA A 42 -13.23 -10.17 10.15
N ARG A 43 -13.93 -10.75 9.14
CA ARG A 43 -14.47 -10.05 7.96
C ARG A 43 -15.46 -8.92 8.29
N SER A 44 -16.08 -8.91 9.47
CA SER A 44 -17.19 -7.99 9.78
C SER A 44 -16.76 -6.58 10.21
N TYR A 45 -15.52 -6.35 10.67
CA TYR A 45 -15.11 -5.02 11.15
C TYR A 45 -14.71 -4.08 10.02
N ASP A 46 -14.22 -4.63 8.91
CA ASP A 46 -13.75 -3.84 7.77
C ASP A 46 -14.90 -3.22 6.95
N ASP A 47 -16.13 -3.73 7.12
CA ASP A 47 -17.34 -3.20 6.48
C ASP A 47 -18.00 -2.06 7.28
N ILE A 48 -17.50 -1.78 8.50
CA ILE A 48 -18.03 -0.72 9.36
C ILE A 48 -17.36 0.61 8.99
N THR A 49 -18.16 1.53 8.46
CA THR A 49 -17.64 2.81 7.94
C THR A 49 -18.09 4.03 8.76
N ILE A 50 -19.10 3.87 9.62
CA ILE A 50 -19.67 4.94 10.44
C ILE A 50 -19.63 4.53 11.91
N ALA A 51 -19.08 5.41 12.75
CA ALA A 51 -19.17 5.33 14.20
C ALA A 51 -20.33 6.17 14.74
N TRP A 52 -20.99 5.70 15.78
CA TRP A 52 -22.05 6.43 16.49
C TRP A 52 -21.67 6.54 17.97
N ILE A 53 -21.20 7.71 18.37
CA ILE A 53 -20.62 7.96 19.69
C ILE A 53 -21.64 8.67 20.58
N CYS A 54 -21.81 8.16 21.80
CA CYS A 54 -22.65 8.74 22.85
C CYS A 54 -21.82 9.12 24.08
N ALA A 55 -22.20 10.16 24.81
CA ALA A 55 -21.57 10.58 26.05
C ALA A 55 -22.15 9.87 27.29
N LEU A 56 -23.45 9.59 27.29
CA LEU A 56 -24.18 9.09 28.46
C LEU A 56 -24.92 7.77 28.18
N PRO A 57 -25.10 6.89 29.19
CA PRO A 57 -25.75 5.59 29.00
C PRO A 57 -27.17 5.67 28.45
N HIS A 58 -27.94 6.69 28.82
CA HIS A 58 -29.31 6.85 28.30
C HIS A 58 -29.35 7.30 26.82
N GLU A 59 -28.28 7.92 26.31
CA GLU A 59 -28.09 8.26 24.90
C GLU A 59 -27.75 7.01 24.09
N LEU A 60 -26.83 6.17 24.61
CA LEU A 60 -26.52 4.89 23.99
C LEU A 60 -27.75 3.98 23.96
N ALA A 61 -28.56 3.94 25.02
CA ALA A 61 -29.80 3.17 25.03
C ALA A 61 -30.80 3.62 23.95
N ALA A 62 -30.96 4.93 23.74
CA ALA A 62 -31.78 5.46 22.65
C ALA A 62 -31.22 5.10 21.27
N SER A 63 -29.89 5.15 21.12
CA SER A 63 -29.18 4.81 19.88
C SER A 63 -29.30 3.32 19.53
N ILE A 64 -29.15 2.42 20.52
CA ILE A 64 -29.35 0.97 20.33
C ILE A 64 -30.80 0.68 19.88
N ALA A 65 -31.79 1.37 20.46
CA ALA A 65 -33.19 1.19 20.04
C ALA A 65 -33.45 1.62 18.58
N ALA A 66 -32.60 2.48 18.02
CA ALA A 66 -32.66 2.96 16.64
C ALA A 66 -32.12 1.97 15.61
N LEU A 67 -31.39 0.93 16.04
CA LEU A 67 -30.91 -0.14 15.17
C LEU A 67 -32.07 -0.82 14.40
N ASP A 68 -31.82 -1.10 13.13
CA ASP A 68 -32.65 -2.00 12.33
C ASP A 68 -32.27 -3.45 12.63
N GLU A 69 -30.96 -3.71 12.75
CA GLU A 69 -30.39 -4.99 13.16
C GLU A 69 -29.38 -4.78 14.29
N ASP A 70 -29.53 -5.51 15.39
CA ASP A 70 -28.57 -5.56 16.49
C ASP A 70 -27.65 -6.78 16.32
N HIS A 71 -26.35 -6.52 16.20
CA HIS A 71 -25.32 -7.55 16.01
C HIS A 71 -24.55 -7.86 17.31
N GLY A 72 -24.94 -7.26 18.42
CA GLY A 72 -24.43 -7.54 19.77
C GLY A 72 -23.20 -6.73 20.19
N CYS A 73 -22.80 -6.94 21.45
CA CYS A 73 -21.67 -6.24 22.07
C CYS A 73 -20.36 -7.00 21.89
N ILE A 74 -19.27 -6.27 21.63
CA ILE A 74 -17.93 -6.84 21.48
C ILE A 74 -16.88 -6.11 22.31
N THR A 75 -15.79 -6.82 22.58
CA THR A 75 -14.52 -6.25 23.06
C THR A 75 -13.46 -6.57 22.01
N PRO A 76 -12.80 -5.59 21.40
CA PRO A 76 -11.85 -5.86 20.32
C PRO A 76 -10.66 -6.68 20.80
N SER A 77 -10.05 -7.44 19.90
CA SER A 77 -8.86 -8.26 20.17
C SER A 77 -7.53 -7.51 20.06
N ALA A 78 -7.55 -6.21 19.73
CA ALA A 78 -6.35 -5.38 19.65
C ALA A 78 -5.77 -5.15 21.06
N LEU A 79 -4.45 -5.32 21.23
CA LEU A 79 -3.76 -5.06 22.50
C LEU A 79 -4.09 -3.64 23.01
N ASP A 80 -4.62 -3.56 24.23
CA ASP A 80 -4.88 -2.35 25.01
C ASP A 80 -6.02 -1.41 24.56
N ASP A 81 -7.12 -1.89 23.95
CA ASP A 81 -8.36 -1.09 23.82
C ASP A 81 -9.32 -1.33 25.00
N PRO A 82 -9.55 -0.34 25.89
CA PRO A 82 -10.46 -0.48 27.03
C PRO A 82 -11.94 -0.28 26.68
N ASN A 83 -12.28 0.16 25.45
CA ASN A 83 -13.65 0.47 25.07
C ASN A 83 -14.53 -0.77 24.90
N LYS A 84 -15.84 -0.58 25.06
CA LYS A 84 -16.88 -1.57 24.73
C LYS A 84 -17.72 -1.02 23.59
N TYR A 85 -17.99 -1.88 22.61
CA TYR A 85 -18.71 -1.48 21.40
C TYR A 85 -19.97 -2.31 21.21
N VAL A 86 -20.99 -1.70 20.61
CA VAL A 86 -22.20 -2.36 20.14
C VAL A 86 -22.21 -2.29 18.61
N LEU A 87 -22.41 -3.41 17.95
CA LEU A 87 -22.45 -3.48 16.49
C LEU A 87 -23.90 -3.57 16.02
N GLY A 88 -24.17 -2.98 14.85
CA GLY A 88 -25.48 -3.13 14.23
C GLY A 88 -25.59 -2.48 12.87
N LYS A 89 -26.81 -2.40 12.38
CA LYS A 89 -27.14 -1.80 11.08
C LYS A 89 -28.25 -0.76 11.23
N VAL A 90 -28.07 0.39 10.56
CA VAL A 90 -29.09 1.44 10.46
C VAL A 90 -29.17 1.91 9.02
N SER A 91 -30.35 1.84 8.42
CA SER A 91 -30.65 2.40 7.10
C SER A 91 -29.70 1.91 6.00
N GLY A 92 -29.25 0.65 6.11
CA GLY A 92 -28.30 0.03 5.17
C GLY A 92 -26.81 0.14 5.54
N HIS A 93 -26.46 0.99 6.52
CA HIS A 93 -25.07 1.19 6.97
C HIS A 93 -24.71 0.25 8.11
N ASN A 94 -23.55 -0.41 8.02
CA ASN A 94 -22.95 -1.12 9.14
C ASN A 94 -22.28 -0.11 10.08
N ILE A 95 -22.68 -0.11 11.34
CA ILE A 95 -22.27 0.91 12.31
C ILE A 95 -21.70 0.29 13.57
N VAL A 96 -20.75 1.02 14.18
CA VAL A 96 -20.22 0.73 15.51
C VAL A 96 -20.67 1.82 16.47
N MET A 97 -21.33 1.44 17.56
CA MET A 97 -21.74 2.34 18.62
C MET A 97 -20.87 2.17 19.86
N LEU A 98 -20.72 3.24 20.63
CA LEU A 98 -20.13 3.19 21.97
C LEU A 98 -20.62 4.34 22.85
N CYS A 99 -20.33 4.22 24.14
CA CYS A 99 -20.51 5.28 25.12
C CYS A 99 -19.18 5.63 25.78
N LEU A 100 -19.00 6.90 26.18
CA LEU A 100 -17.89 7.30 27.04
C LEU A 100 -17.92 6.53 28.39
N PRO A 101 -16.76 6.34 29.06
CA PRO A 101 -16.71 5.63 30.33
C PRO A 101 -17.60 6.28 31.40
N LEU A 102 -18.26 5.45 32.22
CA LEU A 102 -19.13 5.90 33.31
C LEU A 102 -18.43 6.92 34.22
N GLY A 103 -19.06 8.09 34.38
CA GLY A 103 -18.54 9.19 35.20
C GLY A 103 -17.38 9.98 34.57
N ARG A 104 -16.99 9.72 33.31
CA ARG A 104 -15.96 10.46 32.58
C ARG A 104 -16.51 11.10 31.31
N TYR A 105 -16.76 12.39 31.38
CA TYR A 105 -17.22 13.23 30.27
C TYR A 105 -16.17 14.29 29.91
N GLY A 106 -16.46 15.13 28.92
CA GLY A 106 -15.54 16.17 28.46
C GLY A 106 -14.60 15.73 27.33
N THR A 107 -13.88 16.71 26.79
CA THR A 107 -13.13 16.57 25.52
C THR A 107 -12.00 15.54 25.59
N ILE A 108 -11.33 15.41 26.74
CA ILE A 108 -10.24 14.43 26.93
C ILE A 108 -10.76 12.99 26.91
N SER A 109 -11.90 12.73 27.58
CA SER A 109 -12.54 11.41 27.59
C SER A 109 -12.96 11.02 26.16
N ALA A 110 -13.58 11.97 25.46
CA ALA A 110 -14.04 11.81 24.09
C ALA A 110 -12.88 11.53 23.10
N ALA A 111 -11.75 12.24 23.23
CA ALA A 111 -10.56 12.04 22.40
C ALA A 111 -9.92 10.65 22.59
N ASN A 112 -9.81 10.18 23.85
CA ASN A 112 -9.27 8.85 24.15
C ASN A 112 -10.14 7.76 23.51
N VAL A 113 -11.46 7.87 23.68
CA VAL A 113 -12.42 6.92 23.12
C VAL A 113 -12.36 6.90 21.59
N ALA A 114 -12.34 8.06 20.94
CA ALA A 114 -12.23 8.16 19.48
C ALA A 114 -10.92 7.58 18.94
N THR A 115 -9.81 7.81 19.65
CA THR A 115 -8.48 7.28 19.29
C THR A 115 -8.49 5.75 19.29
N HIS A 116 -9.01 5.15 20.36
CA HIS A 116 -9.11 3.69 20.46
C HIS A 116 -10.10 3.10 19.45
N LEU A 117 -11.26 3.75 19.23
CA LEU A 117 -12.22 3.34 18.21
C LEU A 117 -11.56 3.28 16.82
N LYS A 118 -10.83 4.32 16.42
CA LYS A 118 -10.18 4.38 15.11
C LYS A 118 -9.11 3.31 14.94
N ARG A 119 -8.44 2.93 16.04
CA ARG A 119 -7.45 1.86 16.06
C ARG A 119 -8.11 0.48 15.93
N SER A 120 -9.25 0.26 16.57
CA SER A 120 -9.98 -1.01 16.55
C SER A 120 -10.84 -1.21 15.30
N PHE A 121 -11.28 -0.13 14.67
CA PHE A 121 -12.10 -0.13 13.45
C PHE A 121 -11.48 0.81 12.40
N PRO A 122 -10.41 0.39 11.70
CA PRO A 122 -9.67 1.24 10.78
C PRO A 122 -10.49 1.67 9.54
N SER A 123 -11.57 0.95 9.21
CA SER A 123 -12.49 1.29 8.13
C SER A 123 -13.48 2.41 8.48
N VAL A 124 -13.60 2.81 9.75
CA VAL A 124 -14.46 3.93 10.15
C VAL A 124 -13.90 5.22 9.57
N ARG A 125 -14.69 5.87 8.72
CA ARG A 125 -14.34 7.14 8.06
C ARG A 125 -15.00 8.33 8.72
N PHE A 126 -16.20 8.13 9.26
CA PHE A 126 -17.04 9.21 9.77
C PHE A 126 -17.64 8.84 11.14
N ALA A 127 -17.94 9.85 11.94
CA ALA A 127 -18.65 9.68 13.20
C ALA A 127 -19.94 10.51 13.26
N LEU A 128 -20.95 9.99 13.92
CA LEU A 128 -22.06 10.77 14.45
C LEU A 128 -21.85 10.88 15.96
N LEU A 129 -21.82 12.10 16.48
CA LEU A 129 -21.86 12.35 17.93
C LEU A 129 -23.30 12.69 18.28
N VAL A 130 -24.01 11.72 18.87
CA VAL A 130 -25.44 11.82 19.11
C VAL A 130 -25.68 11.77 20.61
N GLY A 131 -26.41 12.75 21.12
CA GLY A 131 -26.70 12.82 22.54
C GLY A 131 -27.54 14.02 22.90
N ILE A 132 -27.45 14.46 24.15
CA ILE A 132 -28.17 15.63 24.65
C ILE A 132 -27.29 16.87 24.68
N GLY A 133 -27.91 18.04 24.66
CA GLY A 133 -27.26 19.33 24.80
C GLY A 133 -28.23 20.39 25.34
N ALA A 134 -27.69 21.53 25.68
CA ALA A 134 -28.45 22.67 26.14
C ALA A 134 -28.76 23.62 24.98
N GLY A 135 -30.04 23.91 24.74
CA GLY A 135 -30.47 24.81 23.68
C GLY A 135 -30.30 26.27 24.07
N ILE A 136 -30.09 27.15 23.09
CA ILE A 136 -30.02 28.60 23.32
C ILE A 136 -31.08 29.29 22.45
N PRO A 137 -32.28 29.55 23.01
CA PRO A 137 -33.38 30.17 22.26
C PRO A 137 -33.04 31.60 21.83
N SER A 138 -33.50 31.99 20.64
CA SER A 138 -33.40 33.35 20.10
C SER A 138 -34.64 33.69 19.26
N ALA A 139 -34.76 34.94 18.79
CA ALA A 139 -35.85 35.32 17.89
C ALA A 139 -35.78 34.61 16.52
N GLU A 140 -34.57 34.23 16.09
CA GLU A 140 -34.31 33.53 14.83
C GLU A 140 -34.41 32.01 14.99
N HIS A 141 -34.08 31.50 16.19
CA HIS A 141 -34.09 30.09 16.55
C HIS A 141 -34.98 29.86 17.78
N ASP A 142 -36.28 29.59 17.55
CA ASP A 142 -37.25 29.19 18.59
C ASP A 142 -37.00 27.75 19.06
N ILE A 143 -35.88 27.54 19.75
CA ILE A 143 -35.43 26.24 20.25
C ILE A 143 -36.17 25.89 21.54
N ARG A 144 -36.80 24.71 21.58
CA ARG A 144 -37.60 24.23 22.70
C ARG A 144 -37.09 22.90 23.25
N LEU A 145 -37.56 22.53 24.44
CA LEU A 145 -37.20 21.23 25.03
C LEU A 145 -37.69 20.07 24.15
N GLY A 146 -36.78 19.14 23.86
CA GLY A 146 -37.01 18.00 22.97
C GLY A 146 -36.67 18.27 21.50
N ASP A 147 -36.44 19.53 21.08
CA ASP A 147 -35.96 19.84 19.74
C ASP A 147 -34.57 19.22 19.48
N VAL A 148 -34.17 19.16 18.21
CA VAL A 148 -32.86 18.67 17.78
C VAL A 148 -32.05 19.81 17.19
N VAL A 149 -30.79 19.93 17.64
CA VAL A 149 -29.80 20.84 17.06
C VAL A 149 -28.73 20.03 16.34
N VAL A 150 -28.42 20.43 15.10
CA VAL A 150 -27.43 19.78 14.23
C VAL A 150 -26.33 20.77 13.91
N SER A 151 -25.07 20.37 14.11
CA SER A 151 -23.91 21.24 13.84
C SER A 151 -23.83 21.62 12.36
N LYS A 152 -23.78 22.92 12.08
CA LYS A 152 -23.64 23.49 10.73
C LYS A 152 -22.49 24.49 10.69
N PRO A 153 -21.54 24.38 9.72
CA PRO A 153 -20.49 25.38 9.55
C PRO A 153 -21.05 26.78 9.30
N THR A 154 -20.47 27.79 9.94
CA THR A 154 -20.89 29.20 9.83
C THR A 154 -19.67 30.12 9.81
N GLY A 155 -19.53 30.94 8.77
CA GLY A 155 -18.45 31.92 8.65
C GLY A 155 -17.06 31.30 8.83
N THR A 156 -16.42 31.59 9.96
CA THR A 156 -15.07 31.12 10.32
C THR A 156 -15.04 29.87 11.20
N ALA A 157 -16.18 29.25 11.51
CA ALA A 157 -16.28 28.08 12.39
C ALA A 157 -16.75 26.82 11.65
N GLY A 158 -16.14 25.67 11.94
CA GLY A 158 -16.44 24.37 11.32
C GLY A 158 -17.79 23.76 11.68
N GLY A 159 -18.62 24.43 12.49
CA GLY A 159 -19.91 23.92 12.97
C GLY A 159 -19.89 23.56 14.46
N VAL A 160 -18.70 23.47 15.05
CA VAL A 160 -18.48 23.47 16.49
C VAL A 160 -17.38 24.48 16.83
N ILE A 161 -17.51 25.16 17.96
CA ILE A 161 -16.42 25.96 18.54
C ILE A 161 -16.04 25.43 19.92
N GLN A 162 -14.76 25.43 20.23
CA GLN A 162 -14.31 25.16 21.59
C GLN A 162 -14.24 26.45 22.40
N TYR A 163 -15.30 26.77 23.16
CA TYR A 163 -15.45 28.08 23.80
C TYR A 163 -14.51 28.32 24.99
N ASP A 164 -13.87 27.27 25.52
CA ASP A 164 -12.95 27.37 26.66
C ASP A 164 -11.48 27.23 26.29
N LEU A 165 -11.16 27.14 24.99
CA LEU A 165 -9.80 27.16 24.45
C LEU A 165 -9.48 28.53 23.88
N GLY A 166 -8.56 29.26 24.50
CA GLY A 166 -8.36 30.66 24.16
C GLY A 166 -7.40 31.40 25.09
N LYS A 167 -7.26 32.70 24.85
CA LYS A 167 -6.37 33.59 25.59
C LYS A 167 -7.19 34.63 26.35
N ILE A 168 -6.89 34.83 27.63
CA ILE A 168 -7.38 35.98 28.39
C ILE A 168 -6.53 37.20 28.00
N MET A 169 -7.20 38.25 27.54
CA MET A 169 -6.62 39.51 27.12
C MET A 169 -6.38 40.43 28.34
N PRO A 170 -5.52 41.46 28.24
CA PRO A 170 -5.20 42.34 29.36
C PRO A 170 -6.41 43.10 29.96
N ASP A 171 -7.47 43.27 29.17
CA ASP A 171 -8.74 43.87 29.59
C ASP A 171 -9.68 42.86 30.29
N GLY A 172 -9.23 41.62 30.49
CA GLY A 172 -10.00 40.53 31.10
C GLY A 172 -10.97 39.84 30.13
N SER A 173 -11.02 40.22 28.86
CA SER A 173 -11.83 39.52 27.85
C SER A 173 -11.18 38.19 27.45
N PHE A 174 -12.00 37.17 27.17
CA PHE A 174 -11.52 35.87 26.67
C PHE A 174 -11.67 35.81 25.15
N GLU A 175 -10.55 35.63 24.45
CA GLU A 175 -10.50 35.43 23.01
C GLU A 175 -10.37 33.92 22.73
N VAL A 176 -11.40 33.32 22.12
CA VAL A 176 -11.36 31.92 21.67
C VAL A 176 -10.24 31.76 20.62
N ARG A 177 -9.34 30.79 20.84
CA ARG A 177 -8.24 30.46 19.92
C ARG A 177 -8.29 28.99 19.57
N GLY A 178 -8.71 28.70 18.34
CA GLY A 178 -8.78 27.35 17.82
C GLY A 178 -9.80 27.27 16.68
N PHE A 179 -9.59 26.33 15.77
CA PHE A 179 -10.54 26.00 14.72
C PHE A 179 -10.68 24.48 14.69
N LEU A 180 -11.91 24.00 14.80
CA LEU A 180 -12.23 22.58 14.71
C LEU A 180 -12.65 22.23 13.27
N SER A 181 -12.29 21.03 12.83
CA SER A 181 -12.65 20.51 11.52
C SER A 181 -14.16 20.58 11.26
N LYS A 182 -14.56 20.82 10.01
CA LYS A 182 -15.98 20.78 9.62
C LYS A 182 -16.50 19.34 9.46
N PRO A 183 -17.81 19.08 9.64
CA PRO A 183 -18.40 17.81 9.23
C PRO A 183 -18.04 17.47 7.77
N PRO A 184 -17.87 16.19 7.44
CA PRO A 184 -17.46 15.77 6.10
C PRO A 184 -18.53 16.16 5.06
N MET A 185 -18.10 16.43 3.82
CA MET A 185 -19.01 16.90 2.76
C MET A 185 -20.19 15.96 2.50
N ILE A 186 -19.99 14.65 2.62
CA ILE A 186 -21.09 13.67 2.48
C ILE A 186 -22.21 13.91 3.52
N PHE A 187 -21.86 14.32 4.74
CA PHE A 187 -22.84 14.63 5.78
C PHE A 187 -23.47 16.01 5.59
N LEU A 188 -22.72 17.00 5.12
CA LEU A 188 -23.27 18.33 4.80
C LEU A 188 -24.26 18.26 3.64
N ASN A 189 -23.95 17.51 2.59
CA ASN A 189 -24.85 17.31 1.44
C ASN A 189 -26.12 16.55 1.85
N ALA A 190 -25.99 15.51 2.69
CA ALA A 190 -27.14 14.80 3.25
C ALA A 190 -28.01 15.73 4.11
N ALA A 191 -27.40 16.57 4.96
CA ALA A 191 -28.11 17.53 5.80
C ALA A 191 -28.85 18.59 4.97
N GLN A 192 -28.23 19.10 3.89
CA GLN A 192 -28.87 20.05 2.97
C GLN A 192 -30.11 19.47 2.30
N VAL A 193 -30.00 18.24 1.76
CA VAL A 193 -31.13 17.55 1.13
C VAL A 193 -32.24 17.29 2.15
N LEU A 194 -31.87 16.89 3.38
CA LEU A 194 -32.83 16.62 4.44
C LEU A 194 -33.55 17.90 4.88
N GLN A 195 -32.81 19.00 5.05
CA GLN A 195 -33.37 20.31 5.37
C GLN A 195 -34.37 20.78 4.29
N ALA A 196 -34.03 20.65 3.00
CA ALA A 196 -34.93 20.98 1.90
C ALA A 196 -36.18 20.09 1.86
N ARG A 197 -36.05 18.81 2.20
CA ARG A 197 -37.21 17.89 2.31
C ARG A 197 -38.14 18.29 3.44
N HIS A 198 -37.61 18.72 4.57
CA HIS A 198 -38.42 19.17 5.71
C HIS A 198 -39.20 20.47 5.46
N GLU A 199 -38.83 21.26 4.45
CA GLU A 199 -39.64 22.40 3.99
C GLU A 199 -40.90 21.97 3.23
N THR A 200 -40.89 20.78 2.62
CA THR A 200 -41.99 20.30 1.75
C THR A 200 -42.75 19.10 2.32
N GLN A 201 -42.15 18.37 3.25
CA GLN A 201 -42.66 17.12 3.82
C GLN A 201 -42.44 17.08 5.33
N LYS A 202 -43.29 16.32 6.04
CA LYS A 202 -43.10 16.10 7.48
C LYS A 202 -41.85 15.25 7.73
N PRO A 203 -41.01 15.58 8.74
CA PRO A 203 -39.82 14.80 9.08
C PRO A 203 -40.14 13.35 9.43
N ALA A 204 -39.40 12.39 8.86
CA ALA A 204 -39.56 10.98 9.17
C ALA A 204 -39.13 10.64 10.60
N MET A 205 -38.28 11.47 11.22
CA MET A 205 -37.86 11.34 12.61
C MET A 205 -39.03 11.28 13.58
N ILE A 206 -40.18 11.88 13.26
CA ILE A 206 -41.37 11.80 14.12
C ILE A 206 -41.86 10.35 14.19
N SER A 207 -41.94 9.66 13.04
CA SER A 207 -42.29 8.24 12.98
C SER A 207 -41.24 7.36 13.67
N HIS A 208 -39.96 7.69 13.51
CA HIS A 208 -38.89 6.96 14.21
C HIS A 208 -38.96 7.17 15.73
N LEU A 209 -39.26 8.38 16.20
CA LEU A 209 -39.41 8.73 17.60
C LEU A 209 -40.58 7.97 18.26
N ASP A 210 -41.73 7.90 17.59
CA ASP A 210 -42.87 7.11 18.09
C ASP A 210 -42.50 5.63 18.25
N LYS A 211 -41.77 5.06 17.28
CA LYS A 211 -41.29 3.67 17.35
C LYS A 211 -40.25 3.49 18.47
N LEU A 212 -39.34 4.44 18.64
CA LEU A 212 -38.30 4.40 19.67
C LEU A 212 -38.90 4.46 21.07
N THR A 213 -39.82 5.39 21.30
CA THR A 213 -40.49 5.54 22.60
C THR A 213 -41.35 4.34 22.97
N CYS A 214 -41.86 3.59 21.99
CA CYS A 214 -42.51 2.29 22.23
C CYS A 214 -41.53 1.16 22.61
N LYS A 215 -40.30 1.19 22.07
CA LYS A 215 -39.25 0.19 22.39
C LYS A 215 -38.55 0.47 23.72
N LEU A 216 -38.49 1.74 24.12
CA LEU A 216 -37.81 2.21 25.32
C LEU A 216 -38.74 2.22 26.54
N ARG A 217 -38.18 2.34 27.75
CA ARG A 217 -38.96 2.45 28.98
C ARG A 217 -39.81 3.73 28.97
N ALA A 218 -40.92 3.73 29.71
CA ALA A 218 -41.88 4.85 29.76
C ALA A 218 -41.28 6.23 30.11
N ASN A 219 -40.11 6.26 30.76
CA ASN A 219 -39.38 7.49 31.07
C ASN A 219 -38.62 8.10 29.88
N TYR A 220 -38.73 7.53 28.68
CA TYR A 220 -38.31 8.15 27.41
C TYR A 220 -39.46 8.89 26.71
N SER A 221 -40.68 8.86 27.25
CA SER A 221 -41.79 9.66 26.74
C SER A 221 -41.63 11.14 27.13
N ARG A 222 -42.28 12.03 26.36
CA ARG A 222 -42.29 13.46 26.65
C ARG A 222 -42.83 13.73 28.07
N PRO A 223 -42.10 14.47 28.93
CA PRO A 223 -42.59 14.86 30.25
C PRO A 223 -43.91 15.66 30.17
N LYS A 224 -44.85 15.39 31.08
CA LYS A 224 -46.18 16.05 31.11
C LYS A 224 -46.24 17.30 31.99
N ASP A 225 -45.39 17.40 33.00
CA ASP A 225 -45.51 18.37 34.11
C ASP A 225 -44.23 19.19 34.41
N SER A 226 -43.25 19.24 33.50
CA SER A 226 -41.96 19.93 33.73
C SER A 226 -41.81 21.24 32.95
N VAL A 227 -40.93 22.12 33.47
CA VAL A 227 -40.49 23.47 33.04
C VAL A 227 -41.08 23.96 31.71
N THR A 228 -41.84 25.06 31.77
CA THR A 228 -42.36 25.76 30.60
C THR A 228 -41.24 26.39 29.78
N ASP A 229 -41.24 26.17 28.46
CA ASP A 229 -40.33 26.83 27.51
C ASP A 229 -40.31 28.35 27.75
N PRO A 230 -39.13 29.02 27.77
CA PRO A 230 -39.05 30.46 27.84
C PRO A 230 -39.75 31.06 26.60
N ILE A 231 -40.84 31.79 26.83
CA ILE A 231 -41.83 32.16 25.81
C ILE A 231 -41.21 33.00 24.69
N VAL A 232 -41.24 32.48 23.45
CA VAL A 232 -41.52 33.25 22.23
C VAL A 232 -42.88 32.73 21.72
N GLY A 233 -43.86 33.64 21.61
CA GLY A 233 -45.30 33.31 21.66
C GLY A 233 -45.82 32.20 20.72
N GLY A 234 -46.87 31.51 21.17
CA GLY A 234 -47.61 30.46 20.43
C GLY A 234 -47.86 29.20 21.28
N LYS A 235 -48.94 28.45 21.00
CA LYS A 235 -49.14 27.12 21.62
C LYS A 235 -47.97 26.21 21.24
N PRO A 236 -47.37 25.43 22.16
CA PRO A 236 -46.27 24.54 21.82
C PRO A 236 -46.73 23.48 20.83
N ASP A 237 -46.01 23.36 19.71
CA ASP A 237 -46.13 22.18 18.84
C ASP A 237 -45.68 20.95 19.64
N LEU A 238 -46.42 19.85 19.51
CA LEU A 238 -46.11 18.63 20.23
C LEU A 238 -44.94 17.88 19.58
N ASN A 239 -44.61 18.19 18.32
CA ASN A 239 -43.52 17.56 17.59
C ASN A 239 -42.20 18.33 17.74
N PRO A 240 -41.07 17.64 17.95
CA PRO A 240 -39.75 18.26 17.91
C PRO A 240 -39.44 18.95 16.58
N LYS A 241 -38.78 20.11 16.64
CA LYS A 241 -38.21 20.82 15.49
C LYS A 241 -36.72 20.56 15.36
N ILE A 242 -36.20 20.73 14.15
CA ILE A 242 -34.78 20.56 13.84
C ILE A 242 -34.19 21.94 13.54
N HIS A 243 -33.08 22.26 14.20
CA HIS A 243 -32.35 23.52 14.06
C HIS A 243 -30.92 23.25 13.61
N TYR A 244 -30.43 24.01 12.63
CA TYR A 244 -29.06 23.87 12.11
C TYR A 244 -28.27 25.12 12.46
N GLY A 245 -27.14 24.97 13.15
CA GLY A 245 -26.32 26.10 13.54
C GLY A 245 -25.07 25.72 14.33
N LEU A 246 -24.42 26.71 14.93
CA LEU A 246 -23.16 26.52 15.62
C LEU A 246 -23.35 25.96 17.04
N ILE A 247 -22.56 24.93 17.38
CA ILE A 247 -22.58 24.30 18.70
C ILE A 247 -21.30 24.67 19.46
N ALA A 248 -21.43 25.13 20.70
CA ALA A 248 -20.30 25.36 21.59
C ALA A 248 -19.97 24.10 22.41
N SER A 249 -18.71 23.70 22.38
CA SER A 249 -18.15 22.52 23.05
C SER A 249 -17.06 22.90 24.04
N GLY A 250 -16.99 22.26 25.21
CA GLY A 250 -15.94 22.55 26.19
C GLY A 250 -16.05 21.74 27.47
N ASN A 251 -15.05 21.87 28.34
CA ASN A 251 -14.99 21.16 29.62
C ASN A 251 -15.71 21.90 30.76
N LYS A 252 -16.18 23.14 30.54
CA LYS A 252 -16.82 23.97 31.58
C LYS A 252 -18.35 23.98 31.47
N VAL A 253 -19.07 23.31 32.37
CA VAL A 253 -20.55 23.39 32.37
C VAL A 253 -21.04 24.83 32.51
N ILE A 254 -21.81 25.32 31.52
CA ILE A 254 -22.46 26.62 31.58
C ILE A 254 -23.83 26.45 32.25
N SER A 255 -24.03 27.14 33.38
CA SER A 255 -25.28 27.11 34.17
C SER A 255 -25.78 28.52 34.53
N HIS A 256 -25.23 29.54 33.87
CA HIS A 256 -25.57 30.94 34.08
C HIS A 256 -26.02 31.57 32.77
N ALA A 257 -27.26 32.07 32.75
CA ALA A 257 -27.89 32.63 31.55
C ALA A 257 -27.09 33.79 30.94
N GLU A 258 -26.38 34.58 31.75
CA GLU A 258 -25.55 35.70 31.28
C GLU A 258 -24.36 35.22 30.44
N GLU A 259 -23.63 34.20 30.90
CA GLU A 259 -22.50 33.63 30.17
C GLU A 259 -22.94 32.92 28.89
N ARG A 260 -24.07 32.18 28.95
CA ARG A 260 -24.72 31.62 27.77
C ARG A 260 -25.08 32.70 26.74
N ASN A 261 -25.71 33.79 27.19
CA ASN A 261 -26.11 34.90 26.32
C ASN A 261 -24.89 35.62 25.73
N ARG A 262 -23.77 35.69 26.47
CA ARG A 262 -22.49 36.21 25.98
C ARG A 262 -21.93 35.35 24.86
N LEU A 263 -21.90 34.03 25.03
CA LEU A 263 -21.46 33.10 23.98
C LEU A 263 -22.31 33.23 22.72
N ARG A 264 -23.65 33.29 22.86
CA ARG A 264 -24.57 33.53 21.74
C ARG A 264 -24.25 34.84 21.03
N LYS A 265 -24.09 35.95 21.75
CA LYS A 265 -23.83 37.27 21.17
C LYS A 265 -22.49 37.34 20.43
N ASN A 266 -21.46 36.68 20.98
CA ASN A 266 -20.10 36.78 20.45
C ASN A 266 -19.80 35.81 19.32
N HIS A 267 -20.46 34.64 19.31
CA HIS A 267 -20.12 33.55 18.40
C HIS A 267 -21.31 32.95 17.66
N ASP A 268 -22.53 33.44 17.88
CA ASP A 268 -23.75 32.95 17.24
C ASP A 268 -24.03 31.45 17.50
N VAL A 269 -23.70 31.00 18.71
CA VAL A 269 -23.98 29.62 19.14
C VAL A 269 -25.44 29.42 19.55
N ILE A 270 -26.00 28.29 19.15
CA ILE A 270 -27.40 27.92 19.40
C ILE A 270 -27.56 26.68 20.31
N CYS A 271 -26.46 25.98 20.61
CA CYS A 271 -26.44 24.82 21.51
C CYS A 271 -25.11 24.71 22.24
N LEU A 272 -25.13 24.15 23.46
CA LEU A 272 -23.96 23.83 24.27
C LEU A 272 -23.89 22.32 24.55
N GLU A 273 -22.72 21.73 24.39
CA GLU A 273 -22.39 20.35 24.76
C GLU A 273 -20.93 20.24 25.21
N MET A 274 -20.42 19.05 25.58
CA MET A 274 -19.13 18.92 26.26
C MET A 274 -18.10 17.99 25.58
N GLU A 275 -18.44 17.30 24.49
CA GLU A 275 -17.61 16.22 23.94
C GLU A 275 -17.06 16.51 22.54
N ALA A 276 -17.77 17.27 21.70
CA ALA A 276 -17.50 17.39 20.27
C ALA A 276 -16.08 17.87 19.95
N ALA A 277 -15.56 18.85 20.70
CA ALA A 277 -14.21 19.38 20.51
C ALA A 277 -13.12 18.32 20.71
N GLY A 278 -13.40 17.24 21.46
CA GLY A 278 -12.48 16.13 21.64
C GLY A 278 -12.49 15.10 20.52
N ILE A 279 -13.52 15.09 19.65
CA ILE A 279 -13.69 14.04 18.62
C ILE A 279 -13.40 14.58 17.22
N MET A 280 -13.81 15.82 16.95
CA MET A 280 -13.98 16.37 15.61
C MET A 280 -12.69 16.44 14.77
N ASP A 281 -11.53 16.58 15.40
CA ASP A 281 -10.22 16.58 14.72
C ASP A 281 -9.58 15.18 14.61
N TYR A 282 -10.12 14.17 15.29
CA TYR A 282 -9.65 12.77 15.21
C TYR A 282 -10.45 11.96 14.19
N ILE A 283 -11.78 12.15 14.17
CA ILE A 283 -12.71 11.50 13.24
C ILE A 283 -13.68 12.58 12.74
N PRO A 284 -13.78 12.82 11.42
CA PRO A 284 -14.74 13.76 10.86
C PRO A 284 -16.16 13.42 11.35
N CYS A 285 -16.80 14.38 12.02
CA CYS A 285 -18.00 14.12 12.81
C CYS A 285 -19.12 15.12 12.53
N LEU A 286 -20.37 14.64 12.52
CA LEU A 286 -21.56 15.49 12.62
C LEU A 286 -22.13 15.38 14.04
N VAL A 287 -22.37 16.53 14.68
CA VAL A 287 -22.91 16.59 16.05
C VAL A 287 -24.42 16.79 16.00
N ILE A 288 -25.15 15.93 16.69
CA ILE A 288 -26.61 15.91 16.76
C ILE A 288 -27.00 15.90 18.23
N ARG A 289 -27.62 16.99 18.71
CA ARG A 289 -28.00 17.17 20.11
C ARG A 289 -29.51 17.33 20.26
N GLY A 290 -30.11 16.48 21.08
CA GLY A 290 -31.46 16.69 21.58
C GLY A 290 -31.42 17.69 22.74
N VAL A 291 -32.32 18.66 22.72
CA VAL A 291 -32.34 19.76 23.69
C VAL A 291 -32.99 19.29 24.99
N CYS A 292 -32.22 19.25 26.08
CA CYS A 292 -32.70 18.79 27.40
C CYS A 292 -32.80 19.91 28.45
N ASP A 293 -32.10 21.01 28.27
CA ASP A 293 -32.16 22.21 29.13
C ASP A 293 -31.75 23.46 28.34
N PHE A 294 -31.65 24.61 29.02
CA PHE A 294 -31.27 25.90 28.43
C PHE A 294 -29.97 26.49 29.00
N ALA A 295 -29.08 25.71 29.61
CA ALA A 295 -27.82 26.17 30.21
C ALA A 295 -27.96 27.36 31.19
N ASP A 296 -29.01 27.32 32.01
CA ASP A 296 -29.26 28.28 33.09
C ASP A 296 -29.50 27.59 34.43
N SER A 297 -29.87 28.37 35.45
CA SER A 297 -30.06 27.88 36.81
C SER A 297 -31.30 27.00 36.99
N THR A 298 -32.13 26.82 35.95
CA THR A 298 -33.38 26.05 36.00
C THR A 298 -33.25 24.63 35.44
N LYS A 299 -32.02 24.11 35.37
CA LYS A 299 -31.70 22.77 34.85
C LYS A 299 -32.58 21.68 35.47
N ASN A 300 -33.27 20.92 34.62
CA ASN A 300 -34.05 19.75 34.98
C ASN A 300 -33.65 18.55 34.11
N ASP A 301 -33.32 17.43 34.75
CA ASP A 301 -32.86 16.21 34.08
C ASP A 301 -34.01 15.34 33.53
N ASP A 302 -35.28 15.70 33.79
CA ASP A 302 -36.47 14.97 33.31
C ASP A 302 -36.52 14.84 31.78
N TRP A 303 -35.98 15.82 31.05
CA TRP A 303 -36.01 15.87 29.60
C TRP A 303 -34.88 15.08 28.92
N GLN A 304 -33.83 14.69 29.65
CA GLN A 304 -32.63 14.06 29.06
C GLN A 304 -32.95 12.81 28.25
N ARG A 305 -33.85 11.96 28.74
CA ARG A 305 -34.22 10.70 28.05
C ARG A 305 -35.02 10.95 26.79
N TYR A 306 -36.02 11.83 26.86
CA TYR A 306 -36.80 12.20 25.68
C TYR A 306 -35.92 12.88 24.63
N ALA A 307 -35.07 13.83 25.03
CA ALA A 307 -34.11 14.50 24.16
C ALA A 307 -33.10 13.52 23.51
N ALA A 308 -32.61 12.54 24.26
CA ALA A 308 -31.77 11.48 23.69
C ALA A 308 -32.52 10.67 22.61
N ALA A 309 -33.80 10.37 22.81
CA ALA A 309 -34.62 9.68 21.82
C ALA A 309 -34.89 10.55 20.58
N THR A 310 -35.10 11.87 20.73
CA THR A 310 -35.29 12.77 19.58
C THR A 310 -34.01 12.90 18.74
N ALA A 311 -32.85 13.00 19.38
CA ALA A 311 -31.55 13.00 18.71
C ALA A 311 -31.30 11.69 17.93
N ALA A 312 -31.58 10.54 18.56
CA ALA A 312 -31.42 9.23 17.92
C ALA A 312 -32.41 9.02 16.76
N ALA A 313 -33.64 9.51 16.89
CA ALA A 313 -34.64 9.47 15.82
C ALA A 313 -34.19 10.27 14.59
N TYR A 314 -33.66 11.48 14.80
CA TYR A 314 -33.10 12.29 13.73
C TYR A 314 -31.86 11.65 13.11
N ALA A 315 -30.93 11.12 13.91
CA ALA A 315 -29.74 10.45 13.40
C ALA A 315 -30.08 9.25 12.50
N LYS A 316 -31.15 8.52 12.83
CA LYS A 316 -31.67 7.44 11.98
C LYS A 316 -32.18 7.95 10.62
N GLU A 317 -33.06 8.96 10.63
CA GLU A 317 -33.56 9.59 9.39
C GLU A 317 -32.40 10.15 8.55
N PHE A 318 -31.41 10.76 9.21
CA PHE A 318 -30.23 11.31 8.56
C PHE A 318 -29.45 10.24 7.80
N LEU A 319 -29.22 9.07 8.39
CA LEU A 319 -28.52 7.97 7.74
C LEU A 319 -29.26 7.38 6.53
N GLU A 320 -30.59 7.53 6.43
CA GLU A 320 -31.36 7.16 5.22
C GLU A 320 -30.99 8.03 4.00
N HIS A 321 -30.42 9.22 4.25
CA HIS A 321 -30.07 10.20 3.23
C HIS A 321 -28.56 10.29 2.98
N VAL A 322 -27.76 9.60 3.80
CA VAL A 322 -26.33 9.40 3.54
C VAL A 322 -26.21 8.27 2.52
N GLY A 323 -25.69 8.60 1.33
CA GLY A 323 -25.46 7.61 0.28
C GLY A 323 -24.62 6.45 0.80
N ILE A 324 -25.08 5.22 0.58
CA ILE A 324 -24.26 4.03 0.83
C ILE A 324 -23.06 4.16 -0.09
N VAL A 325 -21.88 4.33 0.48
CA VAL A 325 -20.62 4.25 -0.27
C VAL A 325 -20.40 2.78 -0.63
N SER A 326 -21.21 2.29 -1.58
CA SER A 326 -20.83 1.16 -2.40
C SER A 326 -19.62 1.64 -3.19
N THR A 327 -18.49 0.98 -3.01
CA THR A 327 -17.35 1.10 -3.89
C THR A 327 -17.73 0.54 -5.27
N SER A 328 -18.59 1.24 -6.00
CA SER A 328 -18.81 0.98 -7.42
C SER A 328 -17.61 1.52 -8.21
N ALA A 329 -16.45 0.93 -8.01
CA ALA A 329 -15.37 1.11 -8.96
C ALA A 329 -15.75 0.39 -10.26
N ARG A 330 -15.49 1.05 -11.39
CA ARG A 330 -15.53 0.44 -12.72
C ARG A 330 -14.89 -0.95 -12.63
N ALA A 331 -15.62 -1.98 -13.04
CA ALA A 331 -15.08 -3.34 -13.08
C ALA A 331 -13.82 -3.34 -13.95
N ILE A 332 -12.68 -3.68 -13.34
CA ILE A 332 -11.41 -3.79 -14.06
C ILE A 332 -11.51 -5.04 -14.95
N PRO A 333 -11.13 -4.97 -16.25
CA PRO A 333 -11.17 -6.12 -17.14
C PRO A 333 -10.41 -7.32 -16.56
N ALA A 334 -10.94 -8.52 -16.81
CA ALA A 334 -10.37 -9.72 -16.23
C ALA A 334 -8.97 -10.02 -16.81
N ALA A 335 -7.96 -10.21 -15.96
CA ALA A 335 -6.56 -10.37 -16.37
C ALA A 335 -5.96 -11.73 -16.00
N MET A 336 -4.86 -12.11 -16.65
CA MET A 336 -3.97 -13.22 -16.22
C MET A 336 -2.64 -12.62 -15.81
N VAL A 337 -2.37 -12.58 -14.51
CA VAL A 337 -1.17 -11.92 -13.96
C VAL A 337 -0.16 -12.98 -13.52
N SER A 338 1.07 -12.87 -14.03
CA SER A 338 2.20 -13.74 -13.68
C SER A 338 1.95 -15.24 -13.87
N LEU A 339 0.98 -15.63 -14.71
CA LEU A 339 0.64 -17.03 -14.93
C LEU A 339 1.68 -17.73 -15.79
N LEU A 340 2.08 -18.93 -15.38
CA LEU A 340 3.05 -19.75 -16.11
C LEU A 340 2.48 -20.32 -17.43
N PRO A 341 3.33 -20.50 -18.46
CA PRO A 341 2.92 -21.11 -19.72
C PRO A 341 2.33 -22.52 -19.52
N ARG A 342 1.32 -22.84 -20.32
CA ARG A 342 0.72 -24.18 -20.34
C ARG A 342 1.72 -25.18 -20.96
N ASP A 343 1.90 -26.35 -20.34
CA ASP A 343 2.68 -27.45 -20.95
C ASP A 343 1.85 -28.12 -22.05
N PRO A 344 2.25 -28.03 -23.33
CA PRO A 344 1.52 -28.66 -24.43
C PRO A 344 1.53 -30.19 -24.36
N GLY A 345 2.48 -30.78 -23.62
CA GLY A 345 2.57 -32.22 -23.37
C GLY A 345 2.02 -32.65 -22.01
N PHE A 346 1.11 -31.88 -21.41
CA PHE A 346 0.39 -32.28 -20.20
C PHE A 346 -0.53 -33.47 -20.51
N VAL A 347 -0.45 -34.54 -19.70
CA VAL A 347 -1.19 -35.79 -19.94
C VAL A 347 -1.80 -36.33 -18.66
N GLY A 348 -3.07 -36.73 -18.75
CA GLY A 348 -3.79 -37.40 -17.66
C GLY A 348 -4.19 -36.44 -16.54
N ARG A 349 -4.46 -36.96 -15.34
CA ARG A 349 -4.85 -36.20 -14.14
C ARG A 349 -6.27 -35.64 -14.11
N GLU A 350 -7.18 -36.12 -14.95
CA GLU A 350 -8.59 -35.68 -14.93
C GLU A 350 -9.25 -35.91 -13.57
N ASN A 351 -8.96 -37.03 -12.89
CA ASN A 351 -9.45 -37.25 -11.53
C ASN A 351 -8.95 -36.19 -10.54
N ALA A 352 -7.69 -35.75 -10.68
CA ALA A 352 -7.12 -34.71 -9.84
C ALA A 352 -7.73 -33.32 -10.16
N LEU A 353 -7.91 -32.99 -11.43
CA LEU A 353 -8.57 -31.75 -11.87
C LEU A 353 -10.04 -31.71 -11.44
N GLU A 354 -10.75 -32.83 -11.50
CA GLU A 354 -12.12 -32.96 -11.04
C GLU A 354 -12.20 -32.85 -9.50
N THR A 355 -11.20 -33.38 -8.79
CA THR A 355 -11.10 -33.22 -7.33
C THR A 355 -10.90 -31.75 -6.94
N ILE A 356 -10.02 -31.02 -7.65
CA ILE A 356 -9.84 -29.57 -7.48
C ILE A 356 -11.16 -28.85 -7.73
N LYS A 357 -11.82 -29.15 -8.84
CA LYS A 357 -13.08 -28.51 -9.23
C LYS A 357 -14.17 -28.73 -8.19
N LYS A 358 -14.27 -29.94 -7.62
CA LYS A 358 -15.24 -30.28 -6.56
C LYS A 358 -14.93 -29.60 -5.24
N ALA A 359 -13.66 -29.42 -4.91
CA ALA A 359 -13.26 -28.82 -3.65
C ALA A 359 -13.26 -27.27 -3.70
N LEU A 360 -13.23 -26.65 -4.89
CA LEU A 360 -13.23 -25.18 -5.08
C LEU A 360 -14.64 -24.52 -4.96
N ASP A 361 -15.47 -25.00 -4.04
CA ASP A 361 -16.73 -24.36 -3.61
C ASP A 361 -16.57 -23.86 -2.15
N PRO A 362 -17.16 -22.74 -1.73
CA PRO A 362 -16.56 -21.41 -1.47
C PRO A 362 -15.35 -21.31 -0.52
N ARG A 363 -14.64 -22.39 -0.16
CA ARG A 363 -13.52 -22.36 0.80
C ARG A 363 -12.32 -23.22 0.41
N GLY A 364 -11.77 -22.92 -0.76
CA GLY A 364 -10.39 -23.25 -1.14
C GLY A 364 -10.12 -24.74 -1.35
N SER A 365 -9.02 -25.06 -2.02
CA SER A 365 -8.56 -26.44 -2.14
C SER A 365 -7.05 -26.48 -2.20
N ASN A 366 -6.46 -27.52 -1.61
CA ASN A 366 -5.01 -27.70 -1.63
C ASN A 366 -4.59 -28.66 -2.72
N LEU A 367 -3.45 -28.39 -3.36
CA LEU A 367 -2.92 -29.26 -4.39
C LEU A 367 -1.42 -29.49 -4.28
N ARG A 368 -1.00 -30.72 -4.54
CA ARG A 368 0.42 -31.00 -4.79
C ARG A 368 0.68 -30.97 -6.30
N LYS A 369 1.66 -30.15 -6.70
CA LYS A 369 2.24 -29.90 -8.04
C LYS A 369 1.69 -28.67 -8.78
N SER A 370 2.56 -27.68 -8.96
CA SER A 370 2.33 -26.44 -9.71
C SER A 370 1.81 -26.70 -11.13
N GLN A 371 2.20 -27.79 -11.80
CA GLN A 371 1.74 -28.08 -13.17
C GLN A 371 0.24 -28.36 -13.30
N ILE A 372 -0.36 -29.02 -12.30
CA ILE A 372 -1.81 -29.30 -12.32
C ILE A 372 -2.58 -28.01 -11.99
N ALA A 373 -2.03 -27.15 -11.12
CA ALA A 373 -2.59 -25.83 -10.84
C ALA A 373 -2.54 -24.91 -12.09
N ILE A 374 -1.45 -24.94 -12.86
CA ILE A 374 -1.34 -24.23 -14.15
C ILE A 374 -2.41 -24.71 -15.12
N GLU A 375 -2.51 -26.03 -15.34
CA GLU A 375 -3.51 -26.60 -16.25
C GLU A 375 -4.94 -26.26 -15.79
N TYR A 376 -5.22 -26.33 -14.49
CA TYR A 376 -6.49 -25.92 -13.93
C TYR A 376 -6.79 -24.43 -14.19
N ALA A 377 -5.83 -23.53 -13.97
CA ALA A 377 -6.00 -22.10 -14.25
C ALA A 377 -6.37 -21.84 -15.72
N HIS A 378 -5.64 -22.45 -16.66
CA HIS A 378 -5.92 -22.29 -18.09
C HIS A 378 -7.31 -22.81 -18.46
N ARG A 379 -7.70 -23.99 -17.97
CA ARG A 379 -9.06 -24.54 -18.20
C ARG A 379 -10.15 -23.70 -17.53
N HIS A 380 -9.91 -23.20 -16.32
CA HIS A 380 -10.85 -22.35 -15.58
C HIS A 380 -11.08 -21.02 -16.30
N ARG A 381 -10.02 -20.38 -16.83
CA ARG A 381 -10.14 -19.16 -17.63
C ARG A 381 -10.92 -19.38 -18.92
N GLN A 382 -10.70 -20.51 -19.61
CA GLN A 382 -11.46 -20.85 -20.81
C GLN A 382 -12.95 -21.03 -20.49
N ALA A 383 -13.27 -21.65 -19.36
CA ALA A 383 -14.65 -21.84 -18.92
C ALA A 383 -15.29 -20.57 -18.34
N SER A 384 -14.50 -19.65 -17.78
CA SER A 384 -14.95 -18.39 -17.17
C SER A 384 -14.04 -17.22 -17.58
N PRO A 385 -14.21 -16.68 -18.79
CA PRO A 385 -13.37 -15.60 -19.32
C PRO A 385 -13.39 -14.31 -18.51
N GLN A 386 -14.44 -14.09 -17.72
CA GLN A 386 -14.60 -12.95 -16.82
C GLN A 386 -13.85 -13.08 -15.49
N THR A 387 -13.24 -14.24 -15.20
CA THR A 387 -12.52 -14.48 -13.94
C THR A 387 -11.04 -14.15 -14.08
N SER A 388 -10.54 -13.17 -13.32
CA SER A 388 -9.11 -12.86 -13.27
C SER A 388 -8.32 -14.00 -12.61
N ILE A 389 -7.11 -14.27 -13.10
CA ILE A 389 -6.24 -15.30 -12.52
C ILE A 389 -4.94 -14.64 -12.04
N PHE A 390 -4.64 -14.82 -10.76
CA PHE A 390 -3.45 -14.29 -10.11
C PHE A 390 -2.55 -15.43 -9.66
N TRP A 391 -1.34 -15.51 -10.20
CA TRP A 391 -0.32 -16.44 -9.72
C TRP A 391 0.58 -15.75 -8.69
N VAL A 392 0.53 -16.20 -7.44
CA VAL A 392 1.26 -15.61 -6.31
C VAL A 392 2.23 -16.63 -5.76
N SER A 393 3.52 -16.28 -5.67
CA SER A 393 4.50 -17.14 -5.01
C SER A 393 4.48 -16.93 -3.48
N GLY A 394 4.24 -18.01 -2.75
CA GLY A 394 4.32 -18.06 -1.29
C GLY A 394 5.66 -18.56 -0.75
N SER A 395 6.71 -18.66 -1.59
CA SER A 395 7.99 -19.27 -1.20
C SER A 395 8.81 -18.42 -0.24
N THR A 396 8.77 -17.09 -0.37
CA THR A 396 9.48 -16.12 0.47
C THR A 396 8.70 -14.81 0.57
N PRO A 397 8.94 -13.96 1.59
CA PRO A 397 8.33 -12.64 1.71
C PRO A 397 8.53 -11.76 0.46
N ASP A 398 9.75 -11.69 -0.08
CA ASP A 398 10.06 -10.86 -1.25
C ASP A 398 9.30 -11.30 -2.50
N ARG A 399 9.16 -12.61 -2.72
CA ARG A 399 8.43 -13.17 -3.87
C ARG A 399 6.92 -12.96 -3.72
N PHE A 400 6.39 -13.08 -2.51
CA PHE A 400 4.99 -12.78 -2.21
C PHE A 400 4.69 -11.30 -2.46
N LEU A 401 5.51 -10.40 -1.93
CA LEU A 401 5.40 -8.96 -2.17
C LEU A 401 5.51 -8.63 -3.65
N SER A 402 6.50 -9.17 -4.36
CA SER A 402 6.69 -8.94 -5.80
C SER A 402 5.48 -9.39 -6.61
N SER A 403 4.84 -10.51 -6.23
CA SER A 403 3.62 -10.99 -6.87
C SER A 403 2.45 -10.02 -6.65
N TYR A 404 2.30 -9.48 -5.45
CA TYR A 404 1.30 -8.45 -5.15
C TYR A 404 1.57 -7.16 -5.93
N VAL A 405 2.83 -6.72 -6.01
CA VAL A 405 3.20 -5.57 -6.84
C VAL A 405 2.83 -5.79 -8.30
N ALA A 406 3.09 -6.97 -8.86
CA ALA A 406 2.70 -7.29 -10.23
C ALA A 406 1.19 -7.21 -10.43
N ILE A 407 0.39 -7.70 -9.48
CA ILE A 407 -1.08 -7.54 -9.50
C ILE A 407 -1.46 -6.05 -9.48
N ALA A 408 -0.84 -5.25 -8.61
CA ALA A 408 -1.15 -3.82 -8.51
C ALA A 408 -0.81 -3.05 -9.78
N GLU A 409 0.34 -3.34 -10.40
CA GLU A 409 0.80 -2.73 -11.65
C GLU A 409 -0.08 -3.13 -12.83
N GLU A 410 -0.35 -4.42 -13.00
CA GLU A 410 -1.16 -4.95 -14.11
C GLU A 410 -2.63 -4.49 -14.03
N MET A 411 -3.19 -4.48 -12.82
CA MET A 411 -4.56 -4.00 -12.59
C MET A 411 -4.64 -2.47 -12.51
N LYS A 412 -3.51 -1.75 -12.66
CA LYS A 412 -3.42 -0.29 -12.60
C LYS A 412 -4.09 0.30 -11.35
N LEU A 413 -3.82 -0.29 -10.19
CA LEU A 413 -4.48 0.11 -8.94
C LEU A 413 -4.11 1.54 -8.53
N PRO A 414 -5.08 2.37 -8.12
CA PRO A 414 -4.82 3.75 -7.73
C PRO A 414 -3.92 3.81 -6.49
N GLY A 415 -2.88 4.65 -6.56
CA GLY A 415 -1.91 4.82 -5.48
C GLY A 415 -0.64 3.96 -5.58
N ILE A 416 -0.51 3.07 -6.58
CA ILE A 416 0.72 2.27 -6.79
C ILE A 416 1.96 3.14 -7.10
N ALA A 417 1.74 4.32 -7.68
CA ALA A 417 2.79 5.31 -7.96
C ALA A 417 3.32 6.01 -6.71
N ASN A 418 2.60 5.95 -5.57
CA ASN A 418 3.07 6.54 -4.31
C ASN A 418 4.13 5.62 -3.68
N PRO A 419 5.39 6.10 -3.51
CA PRO A 419 6.47 5.30 -2.92
C PRO A 419 6.20 4.87 -1.48
N GLN A 420 5.39 5.62 -0.74
CA GLN A 420 5.04 5.36 0.67
C GLN A 420 3.82 4.44 0.83
N CYS A 421 3.21 3.96 -0.26
CA CYS A 421 2.03 3.11 -0.20
C CYS A 421 2.38 1.68 0.25
N ASN A 422 1.68 1.12 1.24
CA ASN A 422 1.73 -0.31 1.53
C ASN A 422 1.04 -1.09 0.40
N ARG A 423 1.86 -1.65 -0.50
CA ARG A 423 1.41 -2.38 -1.70
C ARG A 423 0.65 -3.67 -1.37
N LEU A 424 1.01 -4.35 -0.26
CA LEU A 424 0.30 -5.54 0.19
C LEU A 424 -1.13 -5.18 0.62
N ASP A 425 -1.27 -4.15 1.44
CA ASP A 425 -2.59 -3.66 1.89
C ASP A 425 -3.42 -3.12 0.72
N LEU A 426 -2.79 -2.48 -0.27
CA LEU A 426 -3.49 -1.95 -1.45
C LEU A 426 -4.19 -3.08 -2.23
N VAL A 427 -3.44 -4.12 -2.60
CA VAL A 427 -3.95 -5.26 -3.36
C VAL A 427 -4.94 -6.07 -2.51
N HIS A 428 -4.61 -6.32 -1.24
CA HIS A 428 -5.49 -7.04 -0.33
C HIS A 428 -6.86 -6.36 -0.20
N ARG A 429 -6.90 -5.04 0.06
CA ARG A 429 -8.15 -4.27 0.12
C ARG A 429 -8.92 -4.28 -1.20
N TRP A 430 -8.20 -4.20 -2.32
CA TRP A 430 -8.83 -4.27 -3.63
C TRP A 430 -9.47 -5.65 -3.89
N LEU A 431 -8.78 -6.76 -3.60
CA LEU A 431 -9.29 -8.13 -3.74
C LEU A 431 -10.53 -8.41 -2.86
N LEU A 432 -10.72 -7.65 -1.79
CA LEU A 432 -11.91 -7.72 -0.93
C LEU A 432 -13.08 -6.84 -1.43
N SER A 433 -12.81 -5.90 -2.34
CA SER A 433 -13.82 -4.99 -2.89
C SER A 433 -14.59 -5.59 -4.07
N ASP A 434 -15.81 -5.11 -4.30
CA ASP A 434 -16.63 -5.50 -5.47
C ASP A 434 -15.96 -5.16 -6.81
N SER A 435 -15.05 -4.18 -6.80
CA SER A 435 -14.32 -3.74 -7.99
C SER A 435 -13.29 -4.74 -8.52
N SER A 436 -12.92 -5.74 -7.71
CA SER A 436 -11.99 -6.81 -8.14
C SER A 436 -12.64 -7.85 -9.05
N GLY A 437 -13.97 -7.84 -9.15
CA GLY A 437 -14.71 -8.82 -9.95
C GLY A 437 -14.54 -10.25 -9.43
N GLN A 438 -14.74 -11.24 -10.32
CA GLN A 438 -14.44 -12.63 -10.02
C GLN A 438 -12.97 -12.90 -10.23
N TRP A 439 -12.33 -13.59 -9.28
CA TRP A 439 -10.93 -13.95 -9.41
C TRP A 439 -10.60 -15.29 -8.76
N LEU A 440 -9.56 -15.93 -9.30
CA LEU A 440 -8.90 -17.13 -8.80
C LEU A 440 -7.43 -16.78 -8.49
N MET A 441 -7.03 -16.92 -7.23
CA MET A 441 -5.64 -16.79 -6.81
C MET A 441 -5.02 -18.18 -6.65
N ILE A 442 -3.89 -18.41 -7.32
CA ILE A 442 -3.05 -19.59 -7.13
C ILE A 442 -1.87 -19.17 -6.27
N LEU A 443 -1.81 -19.68 -5.04
CA LEU A 443 -0.75 -19.42 -4.09
C LEU A 443 0.23 -20.59 -4.09
N ASP A 444 1.38 -20.43 -4.77
CA ASP A 444 2.31 -21.51 -5.08
C ASP A 444 3.49 -21.61 -4.09
N ASN A 445 3.88 -22.81 -3.68
CA ASN A 445 5.02 -23.13 -2.79
C ASN A 445 4.92 -22.56 -1.35
N VAL A 446 3.77 -22.71 -0.70
CA VAL A 446 3.57 -22.27 0.69
C VAL A 446 4.15 -23.27 1.68
N ASP A 447 5.47 -23.39 1.72
CA ASP A 447 6.16 -24.42 2.51
C ASP A 447 6.57 -23.93 3.91
N ASP A 448 6.81 -22.63 4.09
CA ASP A 448 7.36 -22.04 5.32
C ASP A 448 6.25 -21.65 6.33
N VAL A 449 6.16 -22.40 7.43
CA VAL A 449 5.18 -22.21 8.51
C VAL A 449 5.36 -20.84 9.19
N ASP A 450 6.60 -20.42 9.42
CA ASP A 450 6.93 -19.16 10.12
C ASP A 450 6.54 -17.94 9.26
N PHE A 451 6.56 -18.07 7.94
CA PHE A 451 6.08 -17.01 7.04
C PHE A 451 4.54 -16.95 6.97
N VAL A 452 3.88 -18.12 7.01
CA VAL A 452 2.42 -18.19 7.01
C VAL A 452 1.82 -17.60 8.28
N ARG A 453 2.45 -17.79 9.43
CA ARG A 453 1.95 -17.36 10.75
C ARG A 453 3.10 -16.94 11.67
N PRO A 454 2.94 -15.91 12.53
CA PRO A 454 3.94 -15.57 13.54
C PRO A 454 4.28 -16.76 14.45
N PRO A 455 5.57 -16.98 14.77
CA PRO A 455 6.00 -18.10 15.59
C PRO A 455 5.44 -18.00 17.01
N ARG A 456 4.98 -19.14 17.56
CA ARG A 456 4.40 -19.20 18.92
C ARG A 456 5.46 -19.13 20.03
N ASN A 457 6.72 -19.43 19.72
CA ASN A 457 7.85 -19.42 20.64
C ASN A 457 8.98 -18.55 20.09
N SER A 458 9.78 -17.95 20.98
CA SER A 458 10.88 -16.99 20.68
C SER A 458 12.10 -17.58 19.95
N GLY A 459 11.96 -18.71 19.23
CA GLY A 459 13.03 -19.39 18.49
C GLY A 459 12.78 -19.56 16.99
N GLY A 460 11.64 -19.12 16.46
CA GLY A 460 11.32 -19.20 15.02
C GLY A 460 11.85 -18.01 14.21
N LYS A 461 11.85 -18.13 12.87
CA LYS A 461 12.25 -17.01 11.99
C LYS A 461 11.23 -15.88 12.12
N THR A 462 11.70 -14.65 12.28
CA THR A 462 10.85 -13.46 12.34
C THR A 462 10.93 -12.72 11.02
N TYR A 463 9.77 -12.51 10.38
CA TYR A 463 9.65 -11.78 9.11
C TYR A 463 8.97 -10.42 9.35
N ASP A 464 9.27 -9.44 8.50
CA ASP A 464 8.69 -8.09 8.56
C ASP A 464 7.17 -8.09 8.48
N PHE A 465 6.59 -9.12 7.84
CA PHE A 465 5.16 -9.32 7.76
C PHE A 465 4.79 -10.80 7.65
N THR A 466 3.52 -11.11 7.92
CA THR A 466 2.97 -12.47 7.86
C THR A 466 2.03 -12.62 6.67
N MET A 467 2.17 -13.69 5.90
CA MET A 467 1.35 -13.95 4.70
C MET A 467 -0.16 -14.01 5.00
N SER A 468 -0.57 -14.72 6.06
CA SER A 468 -1.99 -14.93 6.38
C SER A 468 -2.79 -13.64 6.60
N ARG A 469 -2.13 -12.53 6.96
CA ARG A 469 -2.77 -11.21 7.10
C ARG A 469 -3.25 -10.62 5.78
N TYR A 470 -2.66 -11.03 4.66
CA TYR A 470 -2.93 -10.47 3.35
C TYR A 470 -3.69 -11.45 2.44
N LEU A 471 -4.07 -12.62 2.94
CA LEU A 471 -4.86 -13.56 2.16
C LEU A 471 -6.32 -13.11 2.12
N PRO A 472 -6.85 -12.81 0.92
CA PRO A 472 -8.22 -12.34 0.77
C PRO A 472 -9.23 -13.42 1.15
N THR A 473 -10.41 -12.97 1.53
CA THR A 473 -11.45 -13.84 2.05
C THR A 473 -12.62 -14.03 1.04
N ARG A 474 -12.73 -13.16 0.05
CA ARG A 474 -13.59 -13.35 -1.14
C ARG A 474 -12.81 -14.09 -2.23
N GLY A 475 -13.46 -14.47 -3.33
CA GLY A 475 -12.82 -15.13 -4.48
C GLY A 475 -12.47 -16.61 -4.26
N LEU A 476 -11.75 -17.20 -5.21
CA LEU A 476 -11.29 -18.59 -5.16
C LEU A 476 -9.79 -18.63 -4.85
N LEU A 477 -9.37 -19.46 -3.88
CA LEU A 477 -7.97 -19.65 -3.51
C LEU A 477 -7.56 -21.11 -3.71
N LEU A 478 -6.57 -21.33 -4.56
CA LEU A 478 -5.92 -22.62 -4.78
C LEU A 478 -4.49 -22.54 -4.22
N VAL A 479 -4.18 -23.35 -3.21
CA VAL A 479 -2.86 -23.32 -2.56
C VAL A 479 -2.06 -24.56 -2.95
N THR A 480 -0.79 -24.37 -3.32
CA THR A 480 0.16 -25.47 -3.49
C THR A 480 1.23 -25.42 -2.40
N SER A 481 1.50 -26.57 -1.79
CA SER A 481 2.52 -26.71 -0.76
C SER A 481 2.88 -28.16 -0.50
N ARG A 482 4.09 -28.36 0.03
CA ARG A 482 4.64 -29.64 0.49
C ARG A 482 4.50 -29.80 2.00
N SER A 483 4.29 -28.69 2.72
CA SER A 483 4.10 -28.66 4.17
C SER A 483 2.62 -28.71 4.53
N ARG A 484 2.16 -29.89 4.99
CA ARG A 484 0.79 -30.05 5.50
C ARG A 484 0.52 -29.13 6.70
N GLU A 485 1.55 -28.84 7.48
CA GLU A 485 1.48 -27.93 8.62
C GLU A 485 1.25 -26.48 8.17
N ALA A 486 2.03 -25.96 7.22
CA ALA A 486 1.86 -24.60 6.70
C ALA A 486 0.46 -24.39 6.11
N ILE A 487 -0.04 -25.37 5.37
CA ILE A 487 -1.39 -25.35 4.79
C ILE A 487 -2.49 -25.32 5.86
N SER A 488 -2.31 -26.06 6.97
CA SER A 488 -3.31 -26.15 8.04
C SER A 488 -3.61 -24.81 8.73
N HIS A 489 -2.74 -23.82 8.50
CA HIS A 489 -2.95 -22.45 8.96
C HIS A 489 -3.69 -21.55 7.97
N ILE A 490 -3.96 -22.03 6.76
CA ILE A 490 -4.63 -21.27 5.69
C ILE A 490 -6.00 -21.87 5.36
N VAL A 491 -6.10 -23.20 5.27
CA VAL A 491 -7.29 -23.91 4.80
C VAL A 491 -7.70 -24.99 5.79
N GLU A 492 -9.01 -25.23 5.95
CA GLU A 492 -9.55 -26.31 6.78
C GLU A 492 -9.23 -27.71 6.20
N PRO A 493 -9.03 -28.75 7.04
CA PRO A 493 -8.66 -30.10 6.62
C PRO A 493 -9.56 -30.75 5.56
N ASP A 494 -10.86 -30.45 5.58
CA ASP A 494 -11.86 -31.04 4.67
C ASP A 494 -11.69 -30.61 3.21
N HIS A 495 -10.92 -29.56 2.97
CA HIS A 495 -10.61 -29.01 1.66
C HIS A 495 -9.22 -29.46 1.14
N PHE A 496 -8.61 -30.47 1.76
CA PHE A 496 -7.29 -30.97 1.39
C PHE A 496 -7.40 -31.97 0.23
N ALA A 497 -6.80 -31.67 -0.93
CA ALA A 497 -6.59 -32.67 -1.97
C ALA A 497 -5.12 -33.14 -1.98
N VAL A 498 -4.89 -34.34 -1.45
CA VAL A 498 -3.58 -34.98 -1.56
C VAL A 498 -3.43 -35.49 -2.98
N ILE A 499 -2.44 -34.96 -3.69
CA ILE A 499 -2.10 -35.43 -5.02
C ILE A 499 -0.89 -36.37 -4.98
N ASP A 500 -1.11 -37.59 -5.44
CA ASP A 500 -0.06 -38.61 -5.57
C ASP A 500 0.76 -38.49 -6.87
N VAL A 501 1.73 -39.39 -7.04
CA VAL A 501 2.45 -39.60 -8.30
C VAL A 501 1.50 -39.99 -9.44
N MET A 502 2.00 -40.08 -10.69
CA MET A 502 1.16 -40.51 -11.81
C MET A 502 0.71 -41.95 -11.59
N THR A 503 -0.52 -42.28 -12.00
CA THR A 503 -0.89 -43.69 -12.09
C THR A 503 -0.07 -44.37 -13.19
N LYS A 504 0.02 -45.70 -13.15
CA LYS A 504 0.69 -46.46 -14.21
C LYS A 504 0.14 -46.11 -15.60
N VAL A 505 -1.18 -45.96 -15.73
CA VAL A 505 -1.85 -45.60 -16.98
C VAL A 505 -1.42 -44.20 -17.42
N GLU A 506 -1.51 -43.22 -16.54
CA GLU A 506 -1.09 -41.84 -16.83
C GLU A 506 0.37 -41.77 -17.29
N ALA A 507 1.28 -42.45 -16.57
CA ALA A 507 2.70 -42.47 -16.89
C ALA A 507 2.98 -43.12 -18.25
N CYS A 508 2.30 -44.22 -18.58
CA CYS A 508 2.42 -44.86 -19.89
C CYS A 508 1.92 -43.95 -21.02
N VAL A 509 0.79 -43.24 -20.84
CA VAL A 509 0.29 -42.30 -21.85
C VAL A 509 1.27 -41.14 -22.05
N LEU A 510 1.88 -40.61 -20.97
CA LEU A 510 2.91 -39.58 -21.06
C LEU A 510 4.12 -40.06 -21.88
N LEU A 511 4.60 -41.28 -21.62
CA LEU A 511 5.70 -41.87 -22.38
C LEU A 511 5.32 -42.14 -23.84
N ASN A 512 4.09 -42.58 -24.12
CA ASN A 512 3.58 -42.79 -25.48
C ASN A 512 3.51 -41.50 -26.28
N ASN A 513 3.07 -40.41 -25.66
CA ASN A 513 3.00 -39.12 -26.32
C ASN A 513 4.38 -38.50 -26.55
N ARG A 514 5.37 -38.80 -25.68
CA ARG A 514 6.70 -38.19 -25.74
C ARG A 514 7.74 -39.04 -26.48
N ILE A 515 7.63 -40.37 -26.53
CA ILE A 515 8.62 -41.26 -27.16
C ILE A 515 7.99 -41.89 -28.42
N PRO A 516 8.57 -41.70 -29.62
CA PRO A 516 8.13 -42.37 -30.85
C PRO A 516 7.95 -43.89 -30.69
N ASN A 517 6.90 -44.47 -31.28
CA ASN A 517 6.49 -45.87 -31.07
C ASN A 517 7.57 -46.90 -31.44
N ASP A 518 8.45 -46.57 -32.38
CA ASP A 518 9.55 -47.40 -32.86
C ASP A 518 10.74 -47.49 -31.90
N LEU A 519 10.85 -46.61 -30.91
CA LEU A 519 11.97 -46.55 -29.97
C LEU A 519 11.79 -47.39 -28.71
N GLY A 520 10.68 -48.11 -28.55
CA GLY A 520 10.47 -49.06 -27.47
C GLY A 520 9.03 -49.55 -27.35
N ASN A 521 8.87 -50.80 -26.95
CA ASN A 521 7.57 -51.47 -26.85
C ASN A 521 6.82 -51.11 -25.55
N GLU A 522 5.55 -51.51 -25.47
CA GLU A 522 4.68 -51.19 -24.33
C GLU A 522 5.21 -51.74 -22.98
N GLN A 523 5.82 -52.92 -22.98
CA GLN A 523 6.39 -53.53 -21.77
C GLN A 523 7.61 -52.73 -21.28
N GLU A 524 8.50 -52.33 -22.19
CA GLU A 524 9.66 -51.49 -21.87
C GLU A 524 9.23 -50.13 -21.32
N ARG A 525 8.20 -49.51 -21.90
CA ARG A 525 7.66 -48.24 -21.39
C ARG A 525 7.03 -48.38 -20.01
N ALA A 526 6.28 -49.46 -19.77
CA ALA A 526 5.74 -49.76 -18.45
C ALA A 526 6.84 -50.02 -17.41
N ALA A 527 7.93 -50.71 -17.81
CA ALA A 527 9.10 -50.92 -16.97
C ALA A 527 9.84 -49.61 -16.66
N LEU A 528 9.99 -48.73 -17.65
CA LEU A 528 10.57 -47.39 -17.47
C LEU A 528 9.73 -46.55 -16.52
N ALA A 529 8.40 -46.54 -16.70
CA ALA A 529 7.49 -45.83 -15.81
C ALA A 529 7.62 -46.28 -14.34
N THR A 530 7.71 -47.59 -14.14
CA THR A 530 7.89 -48.20 -12.82
C THR A 530 9.25 -47.84 -12.22
N ASN A 531 10.33 -47.91 -13.02
CA ASN A 531 11.67 -47.55 -12.56
C ASN A 531 11.85 -46.05 -12.31
N LEU A 532 10.96 -45.20 -12.80
CA LEU A 532 10.99 -43.76 -12.54
C LEU A 532 9.96 -43.31 -11.51
N ASP A 533 9.45 -44.27 -10.71
CA ASP A 533 8.52 -44.06 -9.60
C ASP A 533 7.26 -43.26 -10.02
N PHE A 534 6.91 -43.35 -11.32
CA PHE A 534 5.80 -42.62 -11.94
C PHE A 534 5.86 -41.09 -11.74
N ILE A 535 7.08 -40.53 -11.65
CA ILE A 535 7.31 -39.09 -11.44
C ILE A 535 7.34 -38.36 -12.80
N PRO A 536 6.41 -37.40 -13.07
CA PRO A 536 6.31 -36.74 -14.38
C PRO A 536 7.61 -36.11 -14.88
N LEU A 537 8.37 -35.45 -13.99
CA LEU A 537 9.63 -34.82 -14.35
C LEU A 537 10.68 -35.84 -14.80
N ALA A 538 10.85 -36.93 -14.04
CA ALA A 538 11.80 -37.99 -14.38
C ALA A 538 11.44 -38.67 -15.70
N LEU A 539 10.14 -38.94 -15.92
CA LEU A 539 9.63 -39.49 -17.18
C LEU A 539 9.90 -38.56 -18.36
N THR A 540 9.70 -37.26 -18.16
CA THR A 540 9.92 -36.24 -19.19
C THR A 540 11.42 -36.14 -19.53
N GLN A 541 12.30 -36.04 -18.53
CA GLN A 541 13.75 -36.01 -18.75
C GLN A 541 14.27 -37.27 -19.44
N ALA A 542 13.78 -38.46 -19.03
CA ALA A 542 14.14 -39.71 -19.69
C ALA A 542 13.67 -39.76 -21.15
N SER A 543 12.43 -39.31 -21.41
CA SER A 543 11.89 -39.24 -22.77
C SER A 543 12.70 -38.29 -23.65
N SER A 544 13.03 -37.11 -23.12
CA SER A 544 13.87 -36.11 -23.78
C SER A 544 15.25 -36.68 -24.12
N TYR A 545 15.90 -37.38 -23.19
CA TYR A 545 17.17 -38.07 -23.45
C TYR A 545 17.06 -39.09 -24.59
N ILE A 546 16.02 -39.95 -24.55
CA ILE A 546 15.83 -41.01 -25.55
C ILE A 546 15.64 -40.42 -26.95
N ARG A 547 14.86 -39.34 -27.07
CA ARG A 547 14.64 -38.64 -28.35
C ARG A 547 15.90 -37.94 -28.85
N TRP A 548 16.63 -37.29 -27.95
CA TRP A 548 17.83 -36.53 -28.30
C TRP A 548 18.91 -37.43 -28.90
N ARG A 549 19.08 -38.64 -28.34
CA ARG A 549 20.15 -39.55 -28.75
C ARG A 549 19.70 -40.45 -29.90
N ARG A 550 20.19 -40.20 -31.11
CA ARG A 550 19.88 -40.92 -32.38
C ARG A 550 19.83 -42.46 -32.32
N ARG A 551 20.50 -43.13 -31.37
CA ARG A 551 20.55 -44.61 -31.23
C ARG A 551 20.02 -45.14 -29.89
N ALA A 552 19.42 -44.29 -29.07
CA ALA A 552 18.83 -44.68 -27.80
C ALA A 552 17.44 -45.31 -28.03
N THR A 553 17.16 -46.37 -27.29
CA THR A 553 15.83 -47.00 -27.18
C THR A 553 15.44 -47.05 -25.72
N VAL A 554 14.16 -47.29 -25.42
CA VAL A 554 13.67 -47.43 -24.05
C VAL A 554 14.43 -48.53 -23.30
N GLY A 555 14.64 -49.69 -23.93
CA GLY A 555 15.43 -50.79 -23.35
C GLY A 555 16.90 -50.41 -23.05
N LYS A 556 17.57 -49.68 -23.96
CA LYS A 556 18.95 -49.22 -23.69
C LYS A 556 19.02 -48.21 -22.55
N TYR A 557 18.04 -47.31 -22.47
CA TYR A 557 17.96 -46.34 -21.37
C TYR A 557 17.70 -47.01 -20.03
N LEU A 558 16.80 -48.00 -19.99
CA LEU A 558 16.53 -48.81 -18.80
C LEU A 558 17.80 -49.48 -18.26
N ASN A 559 18.64 -50.05 -19.13
CA ASN A 559 19.91 -50.64 -18.70
C ASN A 559 20.84 -49.61 -18.07
N LEU A 560 20.95 -48.42 -18.67
CA LEU A 560 21.73 -47.31 -18.15
C LEU A 560 21.20 -46.82 -16.79
N LEU A 561 19.88 -46.70 -16.68
CA LEU A 561 19.18 -46.29 -15.46
C LEU A 561 19.41 -47.29 -14.32
N ASN A 562 19.35 -48.60 -14.62
CA ASN A 562 19.57 -49.65 -13.63
C ASN A 562 21.02 -49.71 -13.15
N ASP A 563 22.01 -49.55 -14.04
CA ASP A 563 23.43 -49.45 -13.66
C ASP A 563 23.67 -48.24 -12.73
N LYS A 564 23.16 -47.06 -13.12
CA LYS A 564 23.30 -45.84 -12.31
C LYS A 564 22.57 -45.94 -10.97
N LYS A 565 21.33 -46.43 -10.93
CA LYS A 565 20.58 -46.67 -9.67
C LYS A 565 21.32 -47.65 -8.76
N SER A 566 21.91 -48.71 -9.31
CA SER A 566 22.71 -49.67 -8.53
C SER A 566 23.95 -49.02 -7.93
N ARG A 567 24.68 -48.19 -8.69
CA ARG A 567 25.84 -47.44 -8.18
C ARG A 567 25.45 -46.40 -7.12
N LEU A 568 24.31 -45.72 -7.30
CA LEU A 568 23.76 -44.78 -6.32
C LEU A 568 23.34 -45.48 -5.02
N GLN A 569 22.88 -46.73 -5.07
CA GLN A 569 22.59 -47.56 -3.90
C GLN A 569 23.85 -48.08 -3.18
N VAL A 570 24.95 -48.30 -3.91
CA VAL A 570 26.23 -48.81 -3.38
C VAL A 570 27.08 -47.72 -2.73
N LEU A 571 27.05 -46.49 -3.26
CA LEU A 571 27.86 -45.35 -2.78
C LEU A 571 27.43 -44.77 -1.41
N LYS A 572 26.63 -45.50 -0.61
CA LYS A 572 25.98 -45.06 0.65
C LYS A 572 26.90 -44.47 1.74
N SER A 573 28.23 -44.51 1.60
CA SER A 573 29.16 -44.16 2.69
C SER A 573 30.07 -42.96 2.46
N GLU A 574 30.17 -42.36 1.26
CA GLU A 574 31.21 -41.34 1.02
C GLU A 574 30.65 -40.13 0.26
N GLY A 575 30.32 -39.06 1.01
CA GLY A 575 30.13 -37.70 0.51
C GLY A 575 28.69 -37.16 0.45
N GLY A 576 28.39 -36.16 1.30
CA GLY A 576 27.37 -35.13 1.08
C GLY A 576 25.90 -35.48 1.37
N ASP A 577 25.16 -34.53 1.96
CA ASP A 577 23.89 -34.66 2.68
C ASP A 577 22.63 -35.08 1.89
N LEU A 578 22.66 -35.24 0.56
CA LEU A 578 21.46 -35.56 -0.25
C LEU A 578 20.72 -36.85 0.13
N ARG A 579 21.40 -37.81 0.77
CA ARG A 579 20.81 -39.14 1.07
C ARG A 579 19.98 -39.19 2.35
N ARG A 580 19.94 -38.12 3.13
CA ARG A 580 19.14 -38.05 4.36
C ARG A 580 17.83 -37.29 4.20
N ASP A 581 17.61 -36.62 3.06
CA ASP A 581 16.37 -35.90 2.81
C ASP A 581 15.34 -36.82 2.13
N PRO A 582 14.31 -37.31 2.85
CA PRO A 582 13.24 -38.12 2.27
C PRO A 582 12.43 -37.37 1.19
N GLU A 583 12.65 -36.07 0.99
CA GLU A 583 11.99 -35.26 -0.05
C GLU A 583 12.57 -35.42 -1.47
N PHE A 584 13.76 -36.03 -1.67
CA PHE A 584 14.39 -36.12 -2.99
C PHE A 584 14.25 -37.51 -3.65
N PRO A 585 13.49 -37.67 -4.75
CA PRO A 585 13.32 -38.98 -5.38
C PRO A 585 14.57 -39.44 -6.15
N ASN A 586 15.06 -40.63 -5.83
CA ASN A 586 16.20 -41.27 -6.52
C ASN A 586 16.03 -41.35 -8.04
N ALA A 587 14.79 -41.47 -8.53
CA ALA A 587 14.49 -41.46 -9.95
C ALA A 587 14.94 -40.15 -10.64
N VAL A 588 14.70 -38.99 -10.02
CA VAL A 588 15.04 -37.68 -10.60
C VAL A 588 16.55 -37.45 -10.59
N LEU A 589 17.26 -37.85 -9.52
CA LEU A 589 18.73 -37.79 -9.50
C LEU A 589 19.35 -38.65 -10.59
N ALA A 590 18.85 -39.88 -10.77
CA ALA A 590 19.39 -40.80 -11.75
C ALA A 590 19.17 -40.29 -13.18
N THR A 591 17.97 -39.78 -13.50
CA THR A 591 17.68 -39.20 -14.84
C THR A 591 18.49 -37.94 -15.08
N TRP A 592 18.60 -37.06 -14.09
CA TRP A 592 19.43 -35.87 -14.17
C TRP A 592 20.91 -36.24 -14.41
N GLN A 593 21.48 -37.18 -13.65
CA GLN A 593 22.88 -37.57 -13.76
C GLN A 593 23.19 -38.17 -15.14
N ILE A 594 22.29 -39.00 -15.67
CA ILE A 594 22.41 -39.58 -17.02
C ILE A 594 22.45 -38.48 -18.09
N SER A 595 21.50 -37.55 -18.04
CA SER A 595 21.41 -36.46 -19.02
C SER A 595 22.55 -35.47 -18.86
N MET A 596 22.94 -35.11 -17.63
CA MET A 596 24.03 -34.18 -17.36
C MET A 596 25.38 -34.73 -17.83
N GLU A 597 25.65 -36.02 -17.62
CA GLU A 597 26.87 -36.66 -18.13
C GLU A 597 26.94 -36.64 -19.66
N GLN A 598 25.79 -36.82 -20.33
CA GLN A 598 25.67 -36.73 -21.78
C GLN A 598 25.89 -35.30 -22.30
N ILE A 599 25.25 -34.30 -21.68
CA ILE A 599 25.42 -32.89 -22.03
C ILE A 599 26.87 -32.49 -21.86
N ARG A 600 27.51 -32.84 -20.74
CA ARG A 600 28.92 -32.52 -20.49
C ARG A 600 29.87 -33.10 -21.55
N GLN A 601 29.59 -34.27 -22.09
CA GLN A 601 30.42 -34.91 -23.12
C GLN A 601 30.24 -34.29 -24.52
N GLN A 602 29.08 -33.69 -24.80
CA GLN A 602 28.73 -33.23 -26.15
C GLN A 602 28.66 -31.71 -26.29
N HIS A 603 28.33 -30.99 -25.22
CA HIS A 603 28.08 -29.56 -25.21
C HIS A 603 28.48 -28.96 -23.86
N GLU A 604 29.79 -28.72 -23.69
CA GLU A 604 30.35 -28.22 -22.43
C GLU A 604 29.71 -26.88 -21.99
N ALA A 605 29.46 -25.97 -22.95
CA ALA A 605 28.82 -24.68 -22.69
C ALA A 605 27.41 -24.79 -22.07
N ALA A 606 26.62 -25.82 -22.42
CA ALA A 606 25.28 -26.06 -21.86
C ALA A 606 25.39 -26.55 -20.41
N SER A 607 26.32 -27.46 -20.13
CA SER A 607 26.63 -27.91 -18.77
C SER A 607 27.08 -26.73 -17.88
N ASP A 608 27.93 -25.87 -18.43
CA ASP A 608 28.45 -24.71 -17.73
C ASP A 608 27.39 -23.63 -17.49
N LEU A 609 26.48 -23.43 -18.45
CA LEU A 609 25.35 -22.52 -18.32
C LEU A 609 24.35 -23.01 -17.26
N LEU A 610 23.98 -24.30 -17.28
CA LEU A 610 23.09 -24.87 -16.26
C LEU A 610 23.70 -24.75 -14.85
N SER A 611 25.00 -25.00 -14.73
CA SER A 611 25.74 -24.85 -13.48
C SER A 611 25.65 -23.42 -12.95
N LEU A 612 25.85 -22.42 -13.81
CA LEU A 612 25.71 -21.01 -13.45
C LEU A 612 24.26 -20.65 -13.09
N MET A 613 23.28 -21.06 -13.89
CA MET A 613 21.86 -20.80 -13.64
C MET A 613 21.40 -21.36 -12.29
N SER A 614 21.98 -22.47 -11.84
CA SER A 614 21.65 -23.11 -10.58
C SER A 614 21.97 -22.28 -9.33
N ILE A 615 22.84 -21.28 -9.46
CA ILE A 615 23.21 -20.37 -8.37
C ILE A 615 22.16 -19.26 -8.15
N PHE A 616 21.48 -18.83 -9.22
CA PHE A 616 20.47 -17.79 -9.15
C PHE A 616 19.15 -18.33 -8.59
N ASP A 617 18.20 -17.44 -8.27
CA ASP A 617 16.82 -17.90 -8.07
C ASP A 617 16.31 -18.61 -9.33
N ARG A 618 15.77 -19.83 -9.15
CA ARG A 618 15.31 -20.73 -10.22
C ARG A 618 14.23 -20.18 -11.15
N GLN A 619 13.54 -19.09 -10.79
CA GLN A 619 12.45 -18.51 -11.57
C GLN A 619 12.82 -17.15 -12.15
N ASN A 620 12.49 -16.94 -13.43
CA ASN A 620 12.66 -15.69 -14.17
C ASN A 620 14.12 -15.20 -14.28
N ILE A 621 15.08 -16.14 -14.41
CA ILE A 621 16.49 -15.84 -14.64
C ILE A 621 16.62 -15.09 -15.97
N PRO A 622 17.01 -13.80 -15.98
CA PRO A 622 16.93 -13.00 -17.20
C PRO A 622 17.98 -13.39 -18.22
N GLU A 623 17.61 -13.43 -19.50
CA GLU A 623 18.54 -13.74 -20.59
C GLU A 623 19.70 -12.74 -20.65
N PHE A 624 19.41 -11.44 -20.56
CA PHE A 624 20.43 -10.38 -20.60
C PHE A 624 21.51 -10.51 -19.53
N LEU A 625 21.24 -11.21 -18.42
CA LEU A 625 22.22 -11.49 -17.38
C LEU A 625 23.15 -12.64 -17.78
N LEU A 626 22.60 -13.66 -18.46
CA LEU A 626 23.31 -14.88 -18.84
C LEU A 626 24.09 -14.75 -20.15
N SER A 627 23.56 -13.99 -21.13
CA SER A 627 24.19 -13.79 -22.44
C SER A 627 25.32 -12.75 -22.42
N ASN A 628 25.47 -12.01 -21.31
CA ASN A 628 26.45 -10.93 -21.21
C ASN A 628 27.90 -11.41 -21.40
N GLY A 629 28.51 -11.00 -22.51
CA GLY A 629 29.90 -11.31 -22.86
C GLY A 629 30.10 -12.73 -23.39
N LYS A 630 29.03 -13.43 -23.79
CA LYS A 630 29.09 -14.73 -24.46
C LYS A 630 28.93 -14.58 -25.97
N ASP A 631 29.42 -15.57 -26.71
CA ASP A 631 29.08 -15.74 -28.12
C ASP A 631 27.59 -16.10 -28.25
N GLN A 632 26.89 -15.42 -29.16
CA GLN A 632 25.43 -15.53 -29.26
C GLN A 632 24.99 -16.89 -29.81
N ASP A 633 25.74 -17.44 -30.77
CA ASP A 633 25.40 -18.72 -31.39
C ASP A 633 25.65 -19.87 -30.39
N GLU A 634 26.79 -19.84 -29.68
CA GLU A 634 27.10 -20.81 -28.61
C GLU A 634 26.11 -20.73 -27.44
N PHE A 635 25.65 -19.51 -27.10
CA PHE A 635 24.64 -19.31 -26.05
C PHE A 635 23.29 -19.90 -26.45
N GLU A 636 22.83 -19.65 -27.69
CA GLU A 636 21.57 -20.17 -28.19
C GLU A 636 21.60 -21.70 -28.28
N GLU A 637 22.66 -22.30 -28.82
CA GLU A 637 22.82 -23.76 -28.88
C GLU A 637 22.81 -24.40 -27.47
N ALA A 638 23.44 -23.72 -26.49
CA ALA A 638 23.42 -24.14 -25.10
C ALA A 638 22.00 -24.10 -24.49
N ILE A 639 21.24 -23.03 -24.73
CA ILE A 639 19.85 -22.89 -24.29
C ILE A 639 18.97 -23.95 -24.95
N GLU A 640 19.05 -24.12 -26.27
CA GLU A 640 18.31 -25.14 -27.02
C GLU A 640 18.60 -26.55 -26.50
N THR A 641 19.86 -26.86 -26.18
CA THR A 641 20.25 -28.13 -25.56
C THR A 641 19.58 -28.32 -24.20
N LEU A 642 19.64 -27.31 -23.31
CA LEU A 642 19.05 -27.41 -21.98
C LEU A 642 17.52 -27.51 -21.99
N ILE A 643 16.85 -26.81 -22.93
CA ILE A 643 15.42 -26.94 -23.19
C ILE A 643 15.12 -28.35 -23.75
N GLY A 644 15.95 -28.81 -24.70
CA GLY A 644 15.86 -30.13 -25.33
C GLY A 644 15.90 -31.29 -24.32
N PHE A 645 16.73 -31.18 -23.28
CA PHE A 645 16.77 -32.13 -22.15
C PHE A 645 15.76 -31.85 -21.03
N SER A 646 14.94 -30.80 -21.17
CA SER A 646 13.92 -30.39 -20.19
C SER A 646 14.51 -30.04 -18.81
N PHE A 647 15.69 -29.42 -18.79
CA PHE A 647 16.31 -28.89 -17.59
C PHE A 647 15.87 -27.45 -17.28
N ILE A 648 15.60 -26.68 -18.32
CA ILE A 648 15.06 -25.31 -18.23
C ILE A 648 13.85 -25.15 -19.15
N SER A 649 13.10 -24.08 -18.97
CA SER A 649 12.04 -23.63 -19.87
C SER A 649 12.09 -22.12 -20.04
N GLU A 650 11.67 -21.65 -21.21
CA GLU A 650 11.59 -20.23 -21.55
C GLU A 650 10.29 -19.61 -21.03
N VAL A 651 10.38 -18.36 -20.55
CA VAL A 651 9.26 -17.57 -20.06
C VAL A 651 9.38 -16.15 -20.60
N THR A 652 8.36 -15.69 -21.33
CA THR A 652 8.23 -14.29 -21.72
C THR A 652 7.54 -13.52 -20.61
N THR A 653 8.27 -12.62 -19.95
CA THR A 653 7.71 -11.68 -18.96
C THR A 653 7.49 -10.33 -19.62
N SER A 654 6.58 -9.49 -19.09
CA SER A 654 6.26 -8.15 -19.59
C SER A 654 7.53 -7.29 -19.78
N GLY A 655 8.10 -7.33 -20.99
CA GLY A 655 9.25 -6.54 -21.40
C GLY A 655 10.65 -7.18 -21.28
N TYR A 656 10.80 -8.51 -21.05
CA TYR A 656 12.08 -9.22 -21.21
C TYR A 656 11.92 -10.77 -21.31
N GLN A 657 12.88 -11.43 -21.96
CA GLN A 657 13.02 -12.91 -21.98
C GLN A 657 13.74 -13.42 -20.74
N ALA A 658 13.24 -14.54 -20.21
CA ALA A 658 13.77 -15.16 -19.02
C ALA A 658 13.65 -16.68 -19.08
N PHE A 659 14.42 -17.35 -18.24
CA PHE A 659 14.41 -18.80 -18.09
C PHE A 659 14.01 -19.19 -16.67
N GLN A 660 13.45 -20.38 -16.56
CA GLN A 660 13.17 -20.98 -15.27
C GLN A 660 13.60 -22.45 -15.26
N MET A 661 14.01 -22.92 -14.08
CA MET A 661 14.40 -24.30 -13.85
C MET A 661 13.57 -24.93 -12.73
N HIS A 662 13.41 -26.25 -12.82
CA HIS A 662 12.75 -27.00 -11.77
C HIS A 662 13.64 -27.06 -10.52
N ARG A 663 13.05 -26.90 -9.32
CA ARG A 663 13.80 -26.94 -8.04
C ARG A 663 14.69 -28.18 -7.90
N LEU A 664 14.17 -29.36 -8.26
CA LEU A 664 14.94 -30.61 -8.20
C LEU A 664 16.16 -30.60 -9.16
N VAL A 665 16.05 -29.92 -10.31
CA VAL A 665 17.20 -29.74 -11.23
C VAL A 665 18.21 -28.80 -10.60
N GLN A 666 17.76 -27.70 -10.00
CA GLN A 666 18.64 -26.76 -9.29
C GLN A 666 19.42 -27.49 -8.19
N ILE A 667 18.73 -28.18 -7.27
CA ILE A 667 19.33 -28.91 -6.16
C ILE A 667 20.33 -29.95 -6.66
N ALA A 668 19.95 -30.78 -7.64
CA ALA A 668 20.85 -31.80 -8.19
C ALA A 668 22.13 -31.19 -8.77
N THR A 669 22.00 -30.06 -9.49
CA THR A 669 23.14 -29.33 -10.05
C THR A 669 24.01 -28.69 -8.96
N THR A 670 23.42 -28.01 -7.97
CA THR A 670 24.19 -27.35 -6.90
C THR A 670 24.93 -28.37 -6.04
N ASP A 671 24.30 -29.50 -5.70
CA ASP A 671 24.96 -30.55 -4.93
C ASP A 671 26.10 -31.20 -5.71
N TRP A 672 25.87 -31.44 -7.02
CA TRP A 672 26.93 -31.93 -7.88
C TRP A 672 28.12 -30.96 -7.93
N LEU A 673 27.86 -29.64 -8.02
CA LEU A 673 28.90 -28.63 -7.96
C LEU A 673 29.67 -28.68 -6.63
N SER A 674 28.97 -28.85 -5.52
CA SER A 674 29.58 -28.98 -4.18
C SER A 674 30.45 -30.23 -4.07
N CYS A 675 29.96 -31.40 -4.49
CA CYS A 675 30.72 -32.65 -4.49
C CYS A 675 31.97 -32.62 -5.38
N HIS A 676 32.01 -31.73 -6.38
CA HIS A 676 33.14 -31.58 -7.29
C HIS A 676 33.99 -30.33 -7.00
N GLY A 677 33.74 -29.61 -5.90
CA GLY A 677 34.48 -28.40 -5.52
C GLY A 677 34.35 -27.24 -6.50
N LYS A 678 33.28 -27.21 -7.31
CA LYS A 678 33.03 -26.18 -8.35
C LYS A 678 31.99 -25.14 -7.95
N TYR A 679 31.30 -25.33 -6.82
CA TYR A 679 30.23 -24.45 -6.38
C TYR A 679 30.71 -23.02 -6.15
N GLU A 680 31.79 -22.85 -5.38
CA GLU A 680 32.36 -21.53 -5.05
C GLU A 680 32.78 -20.75 -6.30
N MET A 681 33.41 -21.43 -7.27
CA MET A 681 33.77 -20.83 -8.55
C MET A 681 32.54 -20.29 -9.29
N LYS A 682 31.46 -21.07 -9.39
CA LYS A 682 30.23 -20.63 -10.08
C LYS A 682 29.49 -19.54 -9.29
N HIS A 683 29.52 -19.60 -7.96
CA HIS A 683 28.97 -18.57 -7.07
C HIS A 683 29.68 -17.22 -7.25
N ASN A 684 31.01 -17.24 -7.30
CA ASN A 684 31.82 -16.04 -7.60
C ASN A 684 31.52 -15.45 -8.97
N ILE A 685 31.34 -16.28 -10.01
CA ILE A 685 30.94 -15.81 -11.35
C ILE A 685 29.56 -15.15 -11.30
N ALA A 686 28.59 -15.74 -10.59
CA ALA A 686 27.26 -15.16 -10.45
C ALA A 686 27.30 -13.79 -9.75
N LEU A 687 28.06 -13.64 -8.66
CA LEU A 687 28.27 -12.36 -7.98
C LEU A 687 28.87 -11.29 -8.92
N GLN A 688 29.87 -11.67 -9.73
CA GLN A 688 30.47 -10.75 -10.70
C GLN A 688 29.51 -10.33 -11.81
N LEU A 689 28.69 -11.25 -12.34
CA LEU A 689 27.66 -10.92 -13.33
C LEU A 689 26.63 -9.94 -12.75
N MET A 690 26.21 -10.15 -11.50
CA MET A 690 25.31 -9.22 -10.82
C MET A 690 25.92 -7.83 -10.67
N LEU A 691 27.19 -7.74 -10.28
CA LEU A 691 27.91 -6.46 -10.14
C LEU A 691 28.15 -5.71 -11.45
N LYS A 692 28.08 -6.39 -12.61
CA LYS A 692 28.09 -5.70 -13.91
C LYS A 692 26.77 -4.97 -14.19
N VAL A 693 25.67 -5.44 -13.61
CA VAL A 693 24.32 -4.90 -13.86
C VAL A 693 23.85 -3.97 -12.75
N TYR A 694 24.07 -4.34 -11.48
CA TYR A 694 23.87 -3.46 -10.31
C TYR A 694 24.95 -2.39 -10.34
N PRO A 695 24.63 -1.12 -10.66
CA PRO A 695 25.64 -0.08 -10.76
C PRO A 695 26.34 0.09 -9.42
N SER A 696 27.67 0.17 -9.45
CA SER A 696 28.48 0.56 -8.30
C SER A 696 28.46 2.07 -8.05
N ASP A 697 28.03 2.84 -9.05
CA ASP A 697 27.94 4.29 -8.97
C ASP A 697 26.57 4.74 -8.47
N MET A 698 26.59 5.73 -7.58
CA MET A 698 25.38 6.31 -7.03
C MET A 698 24.61 7.20 -8.03
N GLU A 699 24.98 7.19 -9.31
CA GLU A 699 24.64 8.26 -10.26
C GLU A 699 23.82 7.78 -11.47
N SER A 700 23.73 6.47 -11.77
CA SER A 700 23.04 6.01 -12.98
C SER A 700 21.58 5.56 -12.74
N PHE A 701 20.62 6.42 -13.10
CA PHE A 701 19.19 6.06 -13.22
C PHE A 701 18.91 5.00 -14.32
N LYS A 702 19.89 4.76 -15.20
CA LYS A 702 19.73 3.95 -16.42
C LYS A 702 19.36 2.49 -16.16
N ASN A 703 19.73 1.92 -15.00
CA ASN A 703 19.58 0.48 -14.70
C ASN A 703 18.50 0.15 -13.65
N GLN A 704 17.66 1.11 -13.23
CA GLN A 704 16.69 0.90 -12.14
C GLN A 704 15.71 -0.26 -12.45
N LYS A 705 15.26 -0.38 -13.70
CA LYS A 705 14.40 -1.48 -14.17
C LYS A 705 15.09 -2.84 -14.02
N ASN A 706 16.37 -2.92 -14.40
CA ASN A 706 17.15 -4.16 -14.32
C ASN A 706 17.45 -4.55 -12.88
N CYS A 707 17.78 -3.58 -12.01
CA CYS A 707 17.96 -3.83 -10.58
C CYS A 707 16.69 -4.43 -9.95
N ARG A 708 15.51 -3.90 -10.30
CA ARG A 708 14.22 -4.43 -9.83
C ARG A 708 14.01 -5.89 -10.25
N ILE A 709 14.34 -6.21 -11.50
CA ILE A 709 14.24 -7.58 -12.04
C ILE A 709 15.19 -8.53 -11.30
N LEU A 710 16.40 -8.06 -10.99
CA LEU A 710 17.47 -8.87 -10.42
C LEU A 710 17.42 -9.03 -8.90
N GLU A 711 16.59 -8.27 -8.19
CA GLU A 711 16.53 -8.29 -6.72
C GLU A 711 16.30 -9.69 -6.11
N PRO A 712 15.38 -10.54 -6.61
CA PRO A 712 15.21 -11.90 -6.09
C PRO A 712 16.44 -12.78 -6.30
N HIS A 713 17.15 -12.59 -7.43
CA HIS A 713 18.38 -13.32 -7.73
C HIS A 713 19.53 -12.86 -6.84
N ALA A 714 19.64 -11.56 -6.58
CA ALA A 714 20.62 -10.99 -5.66
C ALA A 714 20.43 -11.52 -4.24
N ALA A 715 19.19 -11.54 -3.75
CA ALA A 715 18.86 -12.12 -2.45
C ALA A 715 19.23 -13.61 -2.40
N ALA A 716 18.89 -14.40 -3.43
CA ALA A 716 19.20 -15.83 -3.48
C ALA A 716 20.71 -16.13 -3.41
N ILE A 717 21.54 -15.36 -4.13
CA ILE A 717 23.00 -15.53 -4.11
C ILE A 717 23.58 -15.19 -2.73
N LEU A 718 23.06 -14.16 -2.08
CA LEU A 718 23.59 -13.62 -0.82
C LEU A 718 23.14 -14.40 0.43
N LEU A 719 22.17 -15.33 0.32
CA LEU A 719 21.71 -16.21 1.40
C LEU A 719 22.74 -17.27 1.82
N GLN A 720 23.77 -17.52 1.01
CA GLN A 720 24.77 -18.55 1.25
C GLN A 720 25.87 -18.03 2.19
N ASP A 721 26.45 -18.95 2.98
CA ASP A 721 27.57 -18.62 3.87
C ASP A 721 28.76 -18.08 3.08
N VAL A 722 29.35 -17.01 3.61
CA VAL A 722 30.40 -16.25 2.93
C VAL A 722 31.76 -16.91 3.16
N THR A 723 32.39 -17.38 2.09
CA THR A 723 33.81 -17.76 2.10
C THR A 723 34.70 -16.51 2.04
N ASP A 724 35.95 -16.61 2.50
CA ASP A 724 36.89 -15.47 2.51
C ASP A 724 37.15 -14.91 1.10
N GLU A 725 37.15 -15.76 0.07
CA GLU A 725 37.37 -15.37 -1.33
C GLU A 725 36.13 -14.66 -1.94
N ALA A 726 34.92 -15.08 -1.57
CA ALA A 726 33.67 -14.48 -2.02
C ALA A 726 33.24 -13.22 -1.23
N ALA A 727 33.78 -13.03 -0.02
CA ALA A 727 33.39 -11.96 0.90
C ALA A 727 33.45 -10.56 0.29
N SER A 728 34.47 -10.28 -0.53
CA SER A 728 34.60 -8.98 -1.21
C SER A 728 33.46 -8.72 -2.19
N TYR A 729 33.10 -9.71 -3.01
CA TYR A 729 32.02 -9.58 -3.98
C TYR A 729 30.64 -9.53 -3.31
N HIS A 730 30.45 -10.31 -2.24
CA HIS A 730 29.22 -10.30 -1.44
C HIS A 730 28.95 -8.92 -0.84
N VAL A 731 29.94 -8.33 -0.16
CA VAL A 731 29.84 -6.97 0.41
C VAL A 731 29.58 -5.93 -0.69
N LYS A 732 30.28 -6.00 -1.83
CA LYS A 732 30.06 -5.07 -2.94
C LYS A 732 28.64 -5.14 -3.48
N LEU A 733 28.10 -6.34 -3.69
CA LEU A 733 26.76 -6.52 -4.20
C LEU A 733 25.72 -6.06 -3.17
N ASN A 734 25.92 -6.38 -1.89
CA ASN A 734 25.03 -5.96 -0.82
C ASN A 734 25.02 -4.43 -0.62
N ASN A 735 26.18 -3.77 -0.78
CA ASN A 735 26.27 -2.30 -0.78
C ASN A 735 25.58 -1.67 -2.01
N ALA A 736 25.67 -2.29 -3.19
CA ALA A 736 24.95 -1.83 -4.37
C ALA A 736 23.43 -1.97 -4.19
N ARG A 737 22.95 -3.08 -3.63
CA ARG A 737 21.54 -3.28 -3.25
C ARG A 737 21.08 -2.28 -2.20
N CYS A 738 21.92 -2.00 -1.21
CA CYS A 738 21.68 -1.00 -0.18
C CYS A 738 21.46 0.40 -0.79
N ALA A 739 22.36 0.84 -1.68
CA ALA A 739 22.23 2.10 -2.40
C ALA A 739 20.95 2.16 -3.27
N TYR A 740 20.61 1.06 -3.96
CA TYR A 740 19.37 0.94 -4.72
C TYR A 740 18.12 1.08 -3.84
N ASN A 741 18.07 0.35 -2.71
CA ASN A 741 16.93 0.38 -1.78
C ASN A 741 16.76 1.77 -1.13
N MET A 742 17.88 2.44 -0.79
CA MET A 742 17.86 3.82 -0.31
C MET A 742 17.24 4.78 -1.34
N ARG A 743 17.60 4.65 -2.62
CA ARG A 743 17.05 5.50 -3.71
C ARG A 743 15.55 5.33 -3.90
N ILE A 744 15.02 4.12 -3.74
CA ILE A 744 13.58 3.86 -3.86
C ILE A 744 12.83 4.10 -2.54
N GLY A 745 13.49 4.67 -1.52
CA GLY A 745 12.89 5.06 -0.25
C GLY A 745 12.73 3.93 0.78
N LYS A 746 13.30 2.75 0.54
CA LYS A 746 13.27 1.61 1.45
C LYS A 746 14.42 1.68 2.45
N TYR A 747 14.40 2.69 3.31
CA TYR A 747 15.50 2.98 4.23
C TYR A 747 15.77 1.86 5.25
N ASP A 748 14.73 1.18 5.76
CA ASP A 748 14.89 0.13 6.77
C ASP A 748 15.65 -1.09 6.23
N ILE A 749 15.32 -1.51 5.00
CA ILE A 749 16.00 -2.58 4.29
C ILE A 749 17.45 -2.19 3.97
N ALA A 750 17.66 -0.93 3.54
CA ALA A 750 18.99 -0.43 3.26
C ALA A 750 19.87 -0.38 4.53
N GLU A 751 19.32 0.00 5.68
CA GLU A 751 20.01 0.04 6.98
C GLU A 751 20.45 -1.38 7.40
N MET A 752 19.56 -2.36 7.27
CA MET A 752 19.86 -3.77 7.51
C MET A 752 21.02 -4.26 6.62
N MET A 753 20.96 -3.95 5.32
CA MET A 753 22.00 -4.33 4.36
C MET A 753 23.36 -3.69 4.71
N ALA A 754 23.38 -2.39 5.03
CA ALA A 754 24.62 -1.70 5.43
C ALA A 754 25.22 -2.32 6.70
N SER A 755 24.38 -2.64 7.69
CA SER A 755 24.81 -3.32 8.92
C SER A 755 25.42 -4.69 8.65
N GLU A 756 24.80 -5.48 7.77
CA GLU A 756 25.29 -6.82 7.44
C GLU A 756 26.61 -6.77 6.68
N SER A 757 26.74 -5.87 5.70
CA SER A 757 28.01 -5.63 4.99
C SER A 757 29.14 -5.28 5.98
N SER A 758 28.89 -4.41 6.95
CA SER A 758 29.88 -4.05 7.97
C SER A 758 30.29 -5.26 8.83
N LYS A 759 29.36 -6.14 9.22
CA LYS A 759 29.68 -7.35 9.98
C LYS A 759 30.55 -8.32 9.18
N ILE A 760 30.24 -8.53 7.90
CA ILE A 760 31.02 -9.41 7.02
C ILE A 760 32.45 -8.87 6.85
N CYS A 761 32.60 -7.55 6.67
CA CYS A 761 33.93 -6.94 6.60
C CYS A 761 34.77 -7.15 7.87
N VAL A 762 34.16 -7.07 9.05
CA VAL A 762 34.85 -7.26 10.34
C VAL A 762 35.24 -8.73 10.54
N ARG A 763 34.36 -9.68 10.16
CA ARG A 763 34.58 -11.12 10.40
C ARG A 763 35.55 -11.77 9.43
N ASN A 764 35.38 -11.54 8.12
CA ASN A 764 36.01 -12.37 7.09
C ASN A 764 37.15 -11.64 6.35
N LEU A 765 37.07 -10.32 6.24
CA LEU A 765 38.03 -9.56 5.43
C LEU A 765 39.19 -8.98 6.23
N GLY A 766 39.31 -9.33 7.52
CA GLY A 766 40.48 -9.03 8.36
C GLY A 766 40.92 -7.57 8.39
N GLY A 767 40.02 -6.62 8.09
CA GLY A 767 40.38 -5.22 7.89
C GLY A 767 40.64 -4.79 6.45
N SER A 768 39.91 -5.29 5.44
CA SER A 768 39.68 -4.50 4.22
C SER A 768 38.90 -3.22 4.58
N TYR A 769 39.62 -2.26 5.15
CA TYR A 769 39.09 -1.01 5.70
C TYR A 769 38.23 -0.30 4.66
N GLU A 770 38.62 -0.30 3.38
CA GLU A 770 37.89 0.38 2.32
C GLU A 770 36.42 -0.06 2.19
N LEU A 771 36.13 -1.37 2.14
CA LEU A 771 34.76 -1.88 2.02
C LEU A 771 33.95 -1.67 3.30
N ALA A 772 34.58 -1.80 4.46
CA ALA A 772 33.94 -1.52 5.75
C ALA A 772 33.53 -0.04 5.84
N LEU A 773 34.44 0.85 5.44
CA LEU A 773 34.21 2.29 5.46
C LEU A 773 33.13 2.70 4.45
N ILE A 774 33.08 2.10 3.24
CA ILE A 774 31.98 2.31 2.28
C ILE A 774 30.63 1.92 2.91
N SER A 775 30.57 0.79 3.61
CA SER A 775 29.35 0.31 4.26
C SER A 775 28.88 1.25 5.37
N ILE A 776 29.82 1.77 6.19
CA ILE A 776 29.51 2.77 7.23
C ILE A 776 29.04 4.09 6.61
N ASN A 777 29.68 4.53 5.51
CA ASN A 777 29.31 5.74 4.79
C ASN A 777 27.89 5.66 4.21
N LEU A 778 27.51 4.49 3.67
CA LEU A 778 26.13 4.21 3.24
C LEU A 778 25.16 4.25 4.42
N GLY A 779 25.53 3.67 5.56
CA GLY A 779 24.74 3.76 6.80
C GLY A 779 24.46 5.20 7.22
N ALA A 780 25.47 6.07 7.20
CA ALA A 780 25.30 7.50 7.48
C ALA A 780 24.37 8.20 6.47
N ALA A 781 24.48 7.89 5.18
CA ALA A 781 23.60 8.42 4.13
C ALA A 781 22.12 7.99 4.34
N ILE A 782 21.88 6.76 4.78
CA ILE A 782 20.54 6.24 5.08
C ILE A 782 19.92 7.00 6.26
N LEU A 783 20.68 7.20 7.33
CA LEU A 783 20.23 7.95 8.50
C LEU A 783 19.89 9.40 8.16
N LEU A 784 20.70 10.05 7.31
CA LEU A 784 20.38 11.36 6.74
C LEU A 784 19.04 11.32 5.97
N GLY A 785 18.84 10.33 5.11
CA GLY A 785 17.58 10.15 4.37
C GLY A 785 16.34 9.99 5.27
N GLN A 786 16.50 9.34 6.43
CA GLN A 786 15.45 9.19 7.45
C GLN A 786 15.29 10.42 8.37
N SER A 787 16.03 11.51 8.13
CA SER A 787 16.08 12.69 9.01
C SER A 787 16.61 12.42 10.43
N ARG A 788 17.36 11.33 10.63
CA ARG A 788 18.01 10.96 11.90
C ARG A 788 19.38 11.63 12.02
N TRP A 789 19.40 12.96 11.96
CA TRP A 789 20.62 13.77 11.81
C TRP A 789 21.69 13.52 12.88
N LYS A 790 21.29 13.35 14.15
CA LYS A 790 22.22 13.14 15.27
C LYS A 790 22.92 11.78 15.21
N GLU A 791 22.23 10.75 14.76
CA GLU A 791 22.81 9.41 14.64
C GLU A 791 23.79 9.36 13.46
N ALA A 792 23.43 10.01 12.34
CA ALA A 792 24.32 10.18 11.19
C ALA A 792 25.59 10.94 11.57
N GLU A 793 25.46 12.04 12.31
CA GLU A 793 26.59 12.82 12.84
C GLU A 793 27.53 11.93 13.67
N GLY A 794 26.99 11.17 14.63
CA GLY A 794 27.80 10.30 15.49
C GLY A 794 28.56 9.19 14.74
N LEU A 795 28.06 8.74 13.58
CA LEU A 795 28.81 7.83 12.69
C LEU A 795 29.90 8.60 11.92
N LEU A 796 29.58 9.76 11.37
CA LEU A 796 30.49 10.54 10.54
C LEU A 796 31.64 11.17 11.34
N GLU A 797 31.42 11.59 12.58
CA GLU A 797 32.47 12.08 13.49
C GLU A 797 33.52 11.01 13.80
N LYS A 798 33.13 9.73 13.76
CA LYS A 798 34.06 8.60 13.91
C LYS A 798 34.72 8.25 12.58
N LEU A 799 33.99 8.36 11.48
CA LEU A 799 34.43 7.95 10.14
C LEU A 799 35.44 8.92 9.52
N VAL A 800 35.18 10.24 9.61
CA VAL A 800 36.00 11.28 8.96
C VAL A 800 37.46 11.23 9.44
N PRO A 801 37.79 11.16 10.75
CA PRO A 801 39.18 11.06 11.20
C PRO A 801 39.89 9.80 10.70
N VAL A 802 39.17 8.68 10.57
CA VAL A 802 39.72 7.45 10.01
C VAL A 802 40.04 7.62 8.53
N TYR A 803 39.16 8.28 7.77
CA TYR A 803 39.45 8.63 6.38
C TYR A 803 40.60 9.61 6.23
N GLU A 804 40.78 10.57 7.15
CA GLU A 804 41.90 11.52 7.11
C GLU A 804 43.26 10.85 7.31
N VAL A 805 43.31 9.74 8.04
CA VAL A 805 44.54 8.96 8.26
C VAL A 805 44.80 8.00 7.09
N LEU A 806 43.76 7.34 6.59
CA LEU A 806 43.89 6.25 5.62
C LEU A 806 43.89 6.70 4.16
N LEU A 807 43.25 7.83 3.86
CA LEU A 807 43.08 8.32 2.50
C LEU A 807 43.83 9.63 2.32
N GLU A 808 44.27 9.91 1.09
CA GLU A 808 44.79 11.22 0.77
C GLU A 808 43.72 12.30 1.06
N PRO A 809 44.10 13.51 1.51
CA PRO A 809 43.17 14.57 1.97
C PRO A 809 42.11 15.03 0.95
N ARG A 810 42.16 14.52 -0.29
CA ARG A 810 41.35 14.93 -1.45
C ARG A 810 40.71 13.72 -2.16
N THR A 811 40.55 12.59 -1.48
CA THR A 811 39.85 11.43 -2.04
C THR A 811 38.33 11.63 -2.05
N ARG A 812 37.65 11.14 -3.09
CA ARG A 812 36.19 11.31 -3.26
C ARG A 812 35.37 10.87 -2.05
N ALA A 813 35.80 9.80 -1.37
CA ALA A 813 35.13 9.25 -0.20
C ALA A 813 35.20 10.19 1.02
N LEU A 814 36.38 10.76 1.30
CA LEU A 814 36.57 11.71 2.41
C LEU A 814 35.77 12.99 2.18
N CYS A 815 35.83 13.54 0.96
CA CYS A 815 35.06 14.74 0.59
C CYS A 815 33.55 14.51 0.76
N HIS A 816 33.05 13.34 0.33
CA HIS A 816 31.63 12.99 0.47
C HIS A 816 31.20 12.82 1.94
N ALA A 817 32.04 12.19 2.78
CA ALA A 817 31.75 12.02 4.21
C ALA A 817 31.68 13.38 4.94
N ARG A 818 32.60 14.31 4.65
CA ARG A 818 32.56 15.67 5.20
C ARG A 818 31.36 16.48 4.73
N PHE A 819 30.98 16.34 3.45
CA PHE A 819 29.75 16.93 2.93
C PHE A 819 28.51 16.40 3.69
N MET A 820 28.42 15.09 3.91
CA MET A 820 27.31 14.50 4.68
C MET A 820 27.29 14.98 6.13
N LEU A 821 28.47 15.21 6.74
CA LEU A 821 28.57 15.78 8.08
C LEU A 821 28.03 17.21 8.10
N ALA A 822 28.34 18.02 7.08
CA ALA A 822 27.75 19.36 6.94
C ALA A 822 26.23 19.31 6.78
N LYS A 823 25.69 18.34 6.03
CA LYS A 823 24.23 18.11 5.94
C LYS A 823 23.60 17.74 7.28
N CYS A 824 24.31 16.99 8.14
CA CYS A 824 23.86 16.74 9.52
C CYS A 824 23.73 18.04 10.31
N TYR A 825 24.71 18.95 10.19
CA TYR A 825 24.68 20.26 10.86
C TYR A 825 23.52 21.12 10.34
N GLU A 826 23.30 21.15 9.02
CA GLU A 826 22.19 21.87 8.40
C GLU A 826 20.83 21.37 8.89
N GLY A 827 20.61 20.05 8.89
CA GLY A 827 19.38 19.43 9.39
C GLY A 827 19.11 19.68 10.88
N GLN A 828 20.14 20.03 11.65
CA GLN A 828 20.05 20.42 13.06
C GLN A 828 19.97 21.93 13.29
N GLY A 829 19.96 22.74 12.23
CA GLY A 829 19.94 24.20 12.31
C GLY A 829 21.28 24.85 12.65
N ARG A 830 22.38 24.08 12.68
CA ARG A 830 23.76 24.56 12.92
C ARG A 830 24.37 25.12 11.64
N LEU A 831 23.71 26.15 11.07
CA LEU A 831 24.02 26.66 9.74
C LEU A 831 25.45 27.23 9.60
N ASN A 832 25.98 27.85 10.66
CA ASN A 832 27.35 28.41 10.64
C ASN A 832 28.43 27.31 10.54
N GLU A 833 28.20 26.18 11.20
CA GLU A 833 29.13 25.05 11.18
C GLU A 833 29.05 24.30 9.84
N ALA A 834 27.83 24.15 9.31
CA ALA A 834 27.60 23.61 7.98
C ALA A 834 28.31 24.45 6.91
N GLU A 835 28.12 25.77 6.94
CA GLU A 835 28.74 26.71 6.00
C GLU A 835 30.27 26.64 6.05
N ALA A 836 30.87 26.72 7.24
CA ALA A 836 32.32 26.69 7.40
C ALA A 836 32.93 25.39 6.84
N LEU A 837 32.27 24.25 7.08
CA LEU A 837 32.73 22.95 6.59
C LEU A 837 32.54 22.84 5.06
N LEU A 838 31.41 23.28 4.52
CA LEU A 838 31.13 23.27 3.08
C LEU A 838 32.08 24.19 2.31
N ALA A 839 32.32 25.40 2.80
CA ALA A 839 33.21 26.38 2.17
C ALA A 839 34.65 25.85 2.11
N ARG A 840 35.14 25.28 3.21
CA ARG A 840 36.47 24.65 3.27
C ARG A 840 36.58 23.47 2.31
N GLU A 841 35.56 22.62 2.24
CA GLU A 841 35.58 21.46 1.36
C GLU A 841 35.51 21.86 -0.12
N LEU A 842 34.75 22.90 -0.44
CA LEU A 842 34.69 23.46 -1.78
C LEU A 842 36.05 24.04 -2.21
N GLU A 843 36.73 24.76 -1.32
CA GLU A 843 38.08 25.28 -1.56
C GLU A 843 39.09 24.15 -1.78
N ASN A 844 39.00 23.07 -0.99
CA ASN A 844 39.85 21.88 -1.15
C ASN A 844 39.65 21.20 -2.52
N GLU A 845 38.40 21.00 -2.93
CA GLU A 845 38.06 20.41 -4.22
C GLU A 845 38.48 21.32 -5.39
N GLU A 846 38.34 22.64 -5.25
CA GLU A 846 38.82 23.62 -6.23
C GLU A 846 40.34 23.57 -6.39
N ALA A 847 41.08 23.56 -5.28
CA ALA A 847 42.53 23.41 -5.26
C ALA A 847 43.02 22.05 -5.78
N ALA A 848 42.15 21.03 -5.84
CA ALA A 848 42.42 19.72 -6.39
C ALA A 848 42.13 19.60 -7.89
N GLY A 849 41.64 20.68 -8.53
CA GLY A 849 41.12 20.61 -9.91
C GLY A 849 39.82 19.82 -10.03
N LYS A 850 39.18 19.50 -8.89
CA LYS A 850 37.91 18.73 -8.78
C LYS A 850 36.70 19.63 -8.55
N SER A 851 36.81 20.93 -8.79
CA SER A 851 35.74 21.94 -8.74
C SER A 851 34.44 21.50 -9.43
N LYS A 852 34.53 20.60 -10.41
CA LYS A 852 33.40 20.07 -11.20
C LYS A 852 32.80 18.76 -10.65
N SER A 853 33.27 18.21 -9.52
CA SER A 853 32.76 16.94 -8.96
C SER A 853 31.30 17.04 -8.48
N PHE A 854 30.59 15.90 -8.40
CA PHE A 854 29.23 15.84 -7.83
C PHE A 854 29.17 16.45 -6.42
N THR A 855 30.11 16.07 -5.55
CA THR A 855 30.20 16.60 -4.19
C THR A 855 30.39 18.11 -4.17
N SER A 856 31.23 18.67 -5.07
CA SER A 856 31.42 20.12 -5.19
C SER A 856 30.12 20.84 -5.60
N GLN A 857 29.32 20.24 -6.49
CA GLN A 857 28.05 20.85 -6.87
C GLN A 857 27.01 20.78 -5.75
N GLN A 858 26.93 19.65 -5.06
CA GLN A 858 26.05 19.49 -3.89
C GLN A 858 26.42 20.45 -2.76
N ALA A 859 27.72 20.71 -2.57
CA ALA A 859 28.18 21.73 -1.63
C ALA A 859 27.75 23.14 -2.03
N ARG A 860 27.87 23.51 -3.32
CA ARG A 860 27.39 24.81 -3.83
C ARG A 860 25.88 24.97 -3.70
N LEU A 861 25.11 23.92 -3.98
CA LEU A 861 23.66 23.91 -3.78
C LEU A 861 23.29 24.19 -2.32
N SER A 862 23.98 23.52 -1.38
CA SER A 862 23.75 23.66 0.06
C SER A 862 24.15 25.05 0.57
N LEU A 863 25.33 25.55 0.16
CA LEU A 863 25.76 26.93 0.45
C LEU A 863 24.78 27.97 -0.13
N GLY A 864 24.31 27.75 -1.36
CA GLY A 864 23.30 28.60 -1.98
C GLY A 864 22.01 28.66 -1.17
N SER A 865 21.58 27.53 -0.59
CA SER A 865 20.39 27.48 0.27
C SER A 865 20.61 28.23 1.59
N ILE A 866 21.77 28.03 2.23
CA ILE A 866 22.13 28.74 3.47
C ILE A 866 22.14 30.25 3.26
N PHE A 867 22.76 30.73 2.18
CA PHE A 867 22.75 32.16 1.83
C PHE A 867 21.35 32.67 1.52
N LEU A 868 20.52 31.87 0.84
CA LEU A 868 19.14 32.24 0.54
C LEU A 868 18.29 32.40 1.81
N ASP A 869 18.46 31.51 2.80
CA ASP A 869 17.77 31.59 4.10
C ASP A 869 18.17 32.85 4.89
N ARG A 870 19.43 33.28 4.75
CA ARG A 870 19.93 34.56 5.30
C ARG A 870 19.59 35.79 4.46
N LYS A 871 18.92 35.60 3.30
CA LYS A 871 18.59 36.65 2.32
C LYS A 871 19.83 37.31 1.67
N GLU A 872 20.95 36.61 1.68
CA GLU A 872 22.20 36.96 0.98
C GLU A 872 22.07 36.56 -0.50
N TYR A 873 21.23 37.29 -1.23
CA TYR A 873 20.79 36.90 -2.57
C TYR A 873 21.93 36.88 -3.60
N VAL A 874 22.95 37.73 -3.47
CA VAL A 874 24.05 37.83 -4.44
C VAL A 874 24.98 36.62 -4.32
N GLU A 875 25.30 36.24 -3.09
CA GLU A 875 26.11 35.09 -2.73
C GLU A 875 25.41 33.79 -3.12
N ALA A 876 24.11 33.67 -2.78
CA ALA A 876 23.27 32.55 -3.18
C ALA A 876 23.23 32.37 -4.72
N GLU A 877 22.96 33.46 -5.43
CA GLU A 877 22.92 33.47 -6.90
C GLU A 877 24.28 33.09 -7.50
N GLY A 878 25.38 33.57 -6.92
CA GLY A 878 26.74 33.20 -7.33
C GLY A 878 27.02 31.70 -7.19
N MET A 879 26.58 31.09 -6.09
CA MET A 879 26.74 29.64 -5.87
C MET A 879 25.93 28.82 -6.87
N TYR A 880 24.65 29.14 -7.06
CA TYR A 880 23.80 28.43 -8.01
C TYR A 880 24.27 28.59 -9.46
N ASN A 881 24.69 29.79 -9.86
CA ASN A 881 25.22 30.03 -11.22
C ASN A 881 26.49 29.23 -11.51
N LYS A 882 27.43 29.18 -10.54
CA LYS A 882 28.64 28.36 -10.66
C LYS A 882 28.30 26.87 -10.73
N ALA A 883 27.36 26.41 -9.89
CA ALA A 883 26.94 25.02 -9.90
C ALA A 883 26.33 24.61 -11.24
N LEU A 884 25.38 25.42 -11.71
CA LEU A 884 24.70 25.22 -12.98
C LEU A 884 25.68 25.22 -14.16
N ALA A 885 26.59 26.19 -14.24
CA ALA A 885 27.60 26.26 -15.31
C ALA A 885 28.48 24.99 -15.34
N ASN A 886 28.90 24.49 -14.17
CA ASN A 886 29.73 23.29 -14.07
C ASN A 886 28.99 22.01 -14.46
N MET A 887 27.72 21.86 -14.08
CA MET A 887 26.88 20.72 -14.47
C MET A 887 26.69 20.64 -15.98
N ILE A 888 26.53 21.82 -16.60
CA ILE A 888 26.30 22.02 -18.02
C ILE A 888 27.55 21.70 -18.87
N GLU A 889 28.72 22.22 -18.50
CA GLU A 889 29.92 22.22 -19.37
C GLU A 889 30.49 20.83 -19.68
N LYS A 890 30.07 19.76 -18.98
CA LYS A 890 30.72 18.44 -19.10
C LYS A 890 29.82 17.23 -19.34
N HIS A 891 28.53 17.41 -19.63
CA HIS A 891 27.58 16.29 -19.60
C HIS A 891 27.77 15.44 -18.32
N ILE A 892 28.02 16.10 -17.18
CA ILE A 892 28.25 15.40 -15.92
C ILE A 892 26.97 14.61 -15.63
N THR A 893 27.16 13.36 -15.20
CA THR A 893 26.14 12.44 -14.65
C THR A 893 25.53 12.99 -13.36
N THR A 894 25.08 14.24 -13.39
CA THR A 894 24.34 14.91 -12.33
C THR A 894 22.87 14.54 -12.46
N ASP A 895 22.22 14.35 -11.31
CA ASP A 895 20.78 14.16 -11.26
C ASP A 895 20.12 15.37 -11.94
N PRO A 896 19.28 15.18 -12.98
CA PRO A 896 18.54 16.28 -13.60
C PRO A 896 17.76 17.14 -12.61
N VAL A 897 17.44 16.62 -11.42
CA VAL A 897 16.85 17.36 -10.31
C VAL A 897 17.76 18.50 -9.83
N ASP A 898 19.08 18.32 -9.79
CA ASP A 898 20.03 19.34 -9.31
C ASP A 898 20.07 20.56 -10.25
N ILE A 899 19.97 20.32 -11.57
CA ILE A 899 19.88 21.36 -12.60
C ILE A 899 18.58 22.16 -12.39
N LEU A 900 17.45 21.47 -12.17
CA LEU A 900 16.16 22.10 -11.90
C LEU A 900 16.15 22.89 -10.59
N ILE A 901 16.81 22.38 -9.55
CA ILE A 901 16.98 23.11 -8.28
C ILE A 901 17.78 24.39 -8.53
N CYS A 902 18.97 24.31 -9.14
CA CYS A 902 19.77 25.51 -9.44
C CYS A 902 18.95 26.54 -10.22
N PHE A 903 18.29 26.09 -11.30
CA PHE A 903 17.52 26.95 -12.16
C PHE A 903 16.37 27.64 -11.43
N SER A 904 15.55 26.86 -10.71
CA SER A 904 14.40 27.39 -9.96
C SER A 904 14.82 28.39 -8.89
N GLN A 905 15.94 28.15 -8.19
CA GLN A 905 16.44 29.09 -7.18
C GLN A 905 17.01 30.36 -7.80
N ILE A 906 17.77 30.28 -8.90
CA ILE A 906 18.28 31.48 -9.59
C ILE A 906 17.13 32.36 -10.08
N VAL A 907 16.13 31.76 -10.73
CA VAL A 907 14.95 32.50 -11.19
C VAL A 907 14.19 33.13 -10.03
N ARG A 908 13.99 32.39 -8.93
CA ARG A 908 13.34 32.91 -7.72
C ARG A 908 14.10 34.12 -7.18
N ILE A 909 15.43 34.04 -7.12
CA ILE A 909 16.28 35.16 -6.68
C ILE A 909 16.12 36.37 -7.61
N GLN A 910 16.17 36.18 -8.94
CA GLN A 910 15.99 37.29 -9.90
C GLN A 910 14.61 37.93 -9.79
N THR A 911 13.57 37.12 -9.58
CA THR A 911 12.18 37.58 -9.41
C THR A 911 12.04 38.42 -8.14
N ILE A 912 12.60 37.95 -7.00
CA ILE A 912 12.64 38.70 -5.73
C ILE A 912 13.36 40.04 -5.93
N ARG A 913 14.43 40.06 -6.73
CA ARG A 913 15.21 41.25 -7.06
C ARG A 913 14.57 42.14 -8.15
N LYS A 914 13.38 41.78 -8.64
CA LYS A 914 12.61 42.48 -9.69
C LYS A 914 13.38 42.64 -11.02
N ARG A 915 14.23 41.67 -11.36
CA ARG A 915 15.00 41.63 -12.60
C ARG A 915 14.38 40.65 -13.60
N SER A 916 13.19 40.98 -14.10
CA SER A 916 12.42 40.08 -14.98
C SER A 916 13.12 39.79 -16.31
N ALA A 917 13.83 40.76 -16.90
CA ALA A 917 14.59 40.55 -18.14
C ALA A 917 15.77 39.56 -17.96
N ASP A 918 16.45 39.62 -16.81
CA ASP A 918 17.55 38.68 -16.50
C ASP A 918 17.03 37.27 -16.24
N ALA A 919 15.84 37.15 -15.61
CA ALA A 919 15.15 35.88 -15.40
C ALA A 919 14.72 35.22 -16.72
N GLU A 920 14.25 35.99 -17.70
CA GLU A 920 13.89 35.49 -19.03
C GLU A 920 15.14 35.07 -19.84
N ALA A 921 16.21 35.87 -19.79
CA ALA A 921 17.45 35.57 -20.49
C ALA A 921 18.13 34.28 -19.97
N ILE A 922 18.15 34.08 -18.65
CA ILE A 922 18.69 32.84 -18.07
C ILE A 922 17.80 31.63 -18.35
N SER A 923 16.47 31.83 -18.40
CA SER A 923 15.52 30.77 -18.77
C SER A 923 15.74 30.26 -20.18
N ALA A 924 15.90 31.15 -21.15
CA ALA A 924 16.22 30.79 -22.52
C ALA A 924 17.57 30.05 -22.61
N ARG A 925 18.61 30.59 -21.94
CA ARG A 925 19.96 30.00 -21.96
C ARG A 925 19.99 28.59 -21.38
N VAL A 926 19.34 28.37 -20.23
CA VAL A 926 19.33 27.06 -19.55
C VAL A 926 18.51 26.03 -20.32
N LEU A 927 17.41 26.44 -20.93
CA LEU A 927 16.61 25.54 -21.77
C LEU A 927 17.39 25.02 -22.98
N THR A 928 18.06 25.91 -23.73
CA THR A 928 18.90 25.53 -24.88
C THR A 928 19.97 24.53 -24.47
N ILE A 929 20.67 24.83 -23.37
CA ILE A 929 21.73 23.96 -22.88
C ILE A 929 21.20 22.59 -22.45
N VAL A 930 20.09 22.53 -21.73
CA VAL A 930 19.51 21.26 -21.26
C VAL A 930 19.00 20.43 -22.44
N GLN A 931 18.44 21.06 -23.47
CA GLN A 931 18.06 20.40 -24.73
C GLN A 931 19.28 19.80 -25.45
N GLU A 932 20.38 20.54 -25.55
CA GLU A 932 21.65 20.05 -26.13
C GLU A 932 22.26 18.89 -25.30
N CYS A 933 22.14 18.93 -23.97
CA CYS A 933 22.73 17.93 -23.08
C CYS A 933 21.91 16.65 -22.91
N LEU A 934 20.59 16.76 -22.72
CA LEU A 934 19.70 15.65 -22.34
C LEU A 934 18.86 15.12 -23.52
N GLY A 935 18.85 15.85 -24.64
CA GLY A 935 17.95 15.63 -25.77
C GLY A 935 16.61 16.33 -25.60
N GLU A 936 15.96 16.65 -26.72
CA GLU A 936 14.61 17.23 -26.73
C GLU A 936 13.59 16.21 -26.19
N ASP A 937 13.72 14.93 -26.55
CA ASP A 937 12.87 13.82 -26.12
C ASP A 937 13.27 13.28 -24.73
N ASN A 938 13.42 14.15 -23.74
CA ASN A 938 13.73 13.77 -22.36
C ASN A 938 12.67 14.32 -21.38
N CYS A 939 12.15 13.48 -20.50
CA CYS A 939 11.12 13.87 -19.51
C CYS A 939 11.55 15.07 -18.64
N ARG A 940 12.85 15.25 -18.37
CA ARG A 940 13.38 16.36 -17.58
C ARG A 940 13.54 17.64 -18.39
N THR A 941 13.81 17.53 -19.69
CA THR A 941 13.73 18.66 -20.63
C THR A 941 12.30 19.19 -20.67
N ILE A 942 11.30 18.30 -20.71
CA ILE A 942 9.88 18.69 -20.66
C ILE A 942 9.53 19.37 -19.34
N GLU A 943 9.95 18.84 -18.18
CA GLU A 943 9.70 19.50 -16.89
C GLU A 943 10.28 20.92 -16.85
N LEU A 944 11.48 21.11 -17.40
CA LEU A 944 12.09 22.43 -17.52
C LEU A 944 11.28 23.34 -18.46
N MET A 945 10.81 22.85 -19.60
CA MET A 945 9.96 23.61 -20.53
C MET A 945 8.68 24.09 -19.86
N LEU A 946 8.02 23.27 -19.04
CA LEU A 946 6.82 23.66 -18.28
C LEU A 946 7.14 24.72 -17.22
N PHE A 947 8.27 24.57 -16.53
CA PHE A 947 8.68 25.54 -15.53
C PHE A 947 9.03 26.90 -16.17
N VAL A 948 9.77 26.92 -17.28
CA VAL A 948 10.04 28.14 -18.07
C VAL A 948 8.75 28.74 -18.63
N SER A 949 7.84 27.91 -19.14
CA SER A 949 6.51 28.34 -19.60
C SER A 949 5.72 29.04 -18.49
N THR A 950 5.75 28.51 -17.26
CA THR A 950 5.12 29.14 -16.09
C THR A 950 5.69 30.53 -15.83
N LEU A 951 7.01 30.69 -15.96
CA LEU A 951 7.69 31.98 -15.75
C LEU A 951 7.32 33.00 -16.83
N TYR A 952 7.27 32.60 -18.10
CA TYR A 952 6.79 33.48 -19.16
C TYR A 952 5.33 33.90 -18.93
N ALA A 953 4.47 32.97 -18.47
CA ALA A 953 3.09 33.30 -18.14
C ALA A 953 2.99 34.32 -16.98
N GLN A 954 3.80 34.15 -15.93
CA GLN A 954 3.86 35.09 -14.79
C GLN A 954 4.35 36.49 -15.17
N HIS A 955 5.26 36.59 -16.15
CA HIS A 955 5.76 37.86 -16.67
C HIS A 955 4.88 38.45 -17.78
N GLY A 956 3.74 37.82 -18.10
CA GLY A 956 2.78 38.29 -19.10
C GLY A 956 3.12 37.93 -20.55
N ASN A 957 4.21 37.19 -20.80
CA ASN A 957 4.57 36.68 -22.13
C ASN A 957 3.83 35.37 -22.44
N LEU A 958 2.50 35.46 -22.55
CA LEU A 958 1.62 34.30 -22.74
C LEU A 958 1.88 33.54 -24.05
N GLN A 959 2.38 34.22 -25.09
CA GLN A 959 2.68 33.61 -26.39
C GLN A 959 3.94 32.72 -26.38
N ALA A 960 4.97 33.12 -25.63
CA ALA A 960 6.16 32.29 -25.43
C ALA A 960 5.85 31.12 -24.49
N ALA A 961 5.03 31.37 -23.45
CA ALA A 961 4.56 30.33 -22.53
C ALA A 961 3.80 29.21 -23.25
N GLU A 962 2.86 29.58 -24.13
CA GLU A 962 2.08 28.64 -24.93
C GLU A 962 2.99 27.81 -25.86
N ARG A 963 3.87 28.45 -26.62
CA ARG A 963 4.77 27.75 -27.55
C ARG A 963 5.58 26.66 -26.85
N LEU A 964 6.15 26.96 -25.68
CA LEU A 964 6.92 25.98 -24.91
C LEU A 964 6.06 24.87 -24.33
N ALA A 965 4.88 25.17 -23.79
CA ALA A 965 4.01 24.15 -23.23
C ALA A 965 3.43 23.23 -24.32
N SER A 966 3.12 23.76 -25.51
CA SER A 966 2.67 22.98 -26.67
C SER A 966 3.78 22.09 -27.23
N GLN A 967 5.02 22.58 -27.28
CA GLN A 967 6.18 21.77 -27.65
C GLN A 967 6.39 20.64 -26.64
N ALA A 968 6.30 20.92 -25.33
CA ALA A 968 6.42 19.93 -24.27
C ALA A 968 5.35 18.82 -24.39
N LEU A 969 4.11 19.18 -24.72
CA LEU A 969 3.01 18.24 -24.95
C LEU A 969 3.29 17.34 -26.18
N ALA A 970 3.76 17.92 -27.29
CA ALA A 970 4.06 17.19 -28.52
C ALA A 970 5.23 16.21 -28.33
N THR A 971 6.29 16.63 -27.64
CA THR A 971 7.43 15.77 -27.30
C THR A 971 6.98 14.62 -26.38
N MET A 972 6.14 14.90 -25.37
CA MET A 972 5.61 13.84 -24.50
C MET A 972 4.76 12.82 -25.28
N LYS A 973 3.95 13.30 -26.23
CA LYS A 973 3.15 12.49 -27.17
C LYS A 973 3.99 11.46 -27.92
N ASN A 974 5.15 11.87 -28.41
CA ASN A 974 6.04 10.98 -29.15
C ASN A 974 6.74 9.94 -28.26
N MET A 975 6.97 10.25 -26.97
CA MET A 975 7.70 9.36 -26.05
C MET A 975 6.85 8.26 -25.40
N LEU A 976 5.66 8.60 -24.88
CA LEU A 976 4.92 7.72 -23.95
C LEU A 976 3.55 7.26 -24.48
N GLY A 977 3.10 7.79 -25.62
CA GLY A 977 1.74 7.56 -26.14
C GLY A 977 0.67 8.38 -25.41
N GLU A 978 -0.52 8.55 -26.02
CA GLU A 978 -1.55 9.53 -25.58
C GLU A 978 -2.21 9.23 -24.22
N ASP A 979 -2.08 8.01 -23.69
CA ASP A 979 -2.77 7.55 -22.47
C ASP A 979 -1.90 7.64 -21.20
N ASP A 980 -0.68 8.19 -21.27
CA ASP A 980 0.21 8.24 -20.10
C ASP A 980 -0.32 9.26 -19.05
N PRO A 981 -0.37 8.89 -17.75
CA PRO A 981 -0.83 9.80 -16.70
C PRO A 981 0.01 11.10 -16.57
N GLN A 982 1.22 11.15 -17.13
CA GLN A 982 2.09 12.34 -17.15
C GLN A 982 1.65 13.44 -18.13
N PHE A 983 0.65 13.20 -18.98
CA PHE A 983 0.06 14.25 -19.83
C PHE A 983 -0.79 15.24 -19.03
N GLY A 984 -1.40 14.78 -17.93
CA GLY A 984 -2.31 15.59 -17.11
C GLY A 984 -1.73 16.93 -16.66
N PRO A 985 -0.51 16.99 -16.08
CA PRO A 985 0.13 18.25 -15.69
C PRO A 985 0.37 19.22 -16.86
N ILE A 986 0.77 18.71 -18.03
CA ILE A 986 1.06 19.53 -19.22
C ILE A 986 -0.22 20.14 -19.77
N MET A 987 -1.27 19.32 -19.92
CA MET A 987 -2.59 19.76 -20.40
C MET A 987 -3.22 20.79 -19.45
N ALA A 988 -3.13 20.56 -18.13
CA ALA A 988 -3.61 21.54 -17.15
C ALA A 988 -2.86 22.87 -17.25
N HIS A 989 -1.55 22.82 -17.49
CA HIS A 989 -0.73 24.02 -17.67
C HIS A 989 -1.10 24.80 -18.93
N LEU A 990 -1.28 24.12 -20.06
CA LEU A 990 -1.78 24.72 -21.29
C LEU A 990 -3.17 25.35 -21.13
N GLY A 991 -4.09 24.65 -20.47
CA GLY A 991 -5.43 25.19 -20.22
C GLY A 991 -5.43 26.45 -19.34
N MET A 992 -4.52 26.55 -18.37
CA MET A 992 -4.32 27.80 -17.61
C MET A 992 -3.78 28.93 -18.49
N ILE A 993 -2.85 28.64 -19.41
CA ILE A 993 -2.32 29.63 -20.36
C ILE A 993 -3.42 30.11 -21.32
N TYR A 994 -4.21 29.19 -21.89
CA TYR A 994 -5.35 29.53 -22.75
C TYR A 994 -6.39 30.37 -22.00
N SER A 995 -6.68 30.04 -20.73
CA SER A 995 -7.55 30.86 -19.90
C SER A 995 -6.99 32.28 -19.71
N ALA A 996 -5.68 32.44 -19.51
CA ALA A 996 -5.04 33.75 -19.37
C ALA A 996 -5.01 34.54 -20.69
N GLN A 997 -5.08 33.86 -21.83
CA GLN A 997 -5.22 34.46 -23.17
C GLN A 997 -6.69 34.70 -23.56
N GLU A 998 -7.66 34.47 -22.66
CA GLU A 998 -9.12 34.55 -22.93
C GLU A 998 -9.64 33.55 -23.97
N ARG A 999 -8.87 32.51 -24.30
CA ARG A 999 -9.26 31.40 -25.20
C ARG A 999 -9.99 30.33 -24.41
N LEU A 1000 -11.22 30.65 -23.99
CA LEU A 1000 -11.95 29.86 -23.00
C LEU A 1000 -12.32 28.45 -23.47
N GLU A 1001 -12.63 28.25 -24.76
CA GLU A 1001 -13.03 26.93 -25.30
C GLU A 1001 -11.88 25.93 -25.29
N GLU A 1002 -10.70 26.36 -25.76
CA GLU A 1002 -9.48 25.54 -25.73
C GLU A 1002 -9.00 25.29 -24.30
N ALA A 1003 -9.20 26.27 -23.40
CA ALA A 1003 -8.93 26.11 -21.97
C ALA A 1003 -9.83 25.03 -21.33
N ASP A 1004 -11.14 25.05 -21.62
CA ASP A 1004 -12.11 24.07 -21.12
C ASP A 1004 -11.78 22.66 -21.60
N GLU A 1005 -11.43 22.52 -22.89
CA GLU A 1005 -11.06 21.25 -23.49
C GLU A 1005 -9.82 20.65 -22.81
N MET A 1006 -8.72 21.41 -22.72
CA MET A 1006 -7.46 20.94 -22.14
C MET A 1006 -7.62 20.59 -20.65
N LEU A 1007 -8.30 21.43 -19.87
CA LEU A 1007 -8.52 21.17 -18.44
C LEU A 1007 -9.47 20.00 -18.19
N THR A 1008 -10.48 19.80 -19.04
CA THR A 1008 -11.40 18.65 -18.95
C THR A 1008 -10.67 17.33 -19.20
N GLN A 1009 -9.73 17.29 -20.15
CA GLN A 1009 -8.90 16.12 -20.41
C GLN A 1009 -7.83 15.91 -19.31
N ALA A 1010 -7.30 16.99 -18.73
CA ALA A 1010 -6.26 16.93 -17.71
C ALA A 1010 -6.72 16.30 -16.38
N VAL A 1011 -7.92 16.65 -15.90
CA VAL A 1011 -8.45 16.22 -14.59
C VAL A 1011 -8.45 14.69 -14.39
N PRO A 1012 -9.00 13.86 -15.29
CA PRO A 1012 -8.99 12.41 -15.11
C PRO A 1012 -7.58 11.81 -15.13
N LEU A 1013 -6.67 12.35 -15.96
CA LEU A 1013 -5.26 11.92 -16.01
C LEU A 1013 -4.53 12.27 -14.71
N LEU A 1014 -4.73 13.47 -14.18
CA LEU A 1014 -4.18 13.93 -12.90
C LEU A 1014 -4.70 13.10 -11.73
N ARG A 1015 -5.99 12.78 -11.71
CA ARG A 1015 -6.60 11.92 -10.69
C ARG A 1015 -6.04 10.50 -10.74
N ASN A 1016 -5.77 9.97 -11.93
CA ASN A 1016 -5.14 8.66 -12.09
C ASN A 1016 -3.67 8.68 -11.65
N ALA A 1017 -2.91 9.72 -12.04
CA ALA A 1017 -1.49 9.84 -11.75
C ALA A 1017 -1.18 10.15 -10.28
N PHE A 1018 -1.92 11.09 -9.69
CA PHE A 1018 -1.61 11.71 -8.40
C PHE A 1018 -2.71 11.56 -7.36
N GLY A 1019 -3.86 10.94 -7.70
CA GLY A 1019 -5.02 10.86 -6.82
C GLY A 1019 -5.70 12.22 -6.60
N GLU A 1020 -6.45 12.34 -5.50
CA GLU A 1020 -7.01 13.60 -5.02
C GLU A 1020 -5.88 14.44 -4.37
N SER A 1021 -5.09 15.06 -5.22
CA SER A 1021 -3.91 15.84 -4.83
C SER A 1021 -4.13 17.34 -5.01
N SER A 1022 -3.25 18.14 -4.41
CA SER A 1022 -3.20 19.59 -4.64
C SER A 1022 -3.11 19.97 -6.13
N ARG A 1023 -2.54 19.11 -6.99
CA ARG A 1023 -2.49 19.33 -8.44
C ARG A 1023 -3.86 19.15 -9.10
N THR A 1024 -4.53 18.03 -8.80
CA THR A 1024 -5.91 17.74 -9.25
C THR A 1024 -6.87 18.84 -8.82
N ARG A 1025 -6.75 19.27 -7.56
CA ARG A 1025 -7.51 20.39 -7.01
C ARG A 1025 -7.33 21.69 -7.80
N LYS A 1026 -6.08 22.09 -8.06
CA LYS A 1026 -5.78 23.32 -8.80
C LYS A 1026 -6.40 23.29 -10.20
N SER A 1027 -6.30 22.16 -10.91
CA SER A 1027 -6.88 22.03 -12.25
C SER A 1027 -8.41 22.09 -12.24
N LEU A 1028 -9.07 21.51 -11.22
CA LEU A 1028 -10.52 21.62 -11.05
C LEU A 1028 -10.97 23.06 -10.78
N VAL A 1029 -10.25 23.80 -9.93
CA VAL A 1029 -10.51 25.24 -9.69
C VAL A 1029 -10.32 26.04 -10.98
N SER A 1030 -9.25 25.79 -11.73
CA SER A 1030 -9.01 26.46 -13.01
C SER A 1030 -10.10 26.15 -14.03
N LEU A 1031 -10.56 24.89 -14.13
CA LEU A 1031 -11.66 24.50 -15.00
C LEU A 1031 -12.98 25.17 -14.60
N ALA A 1032 -13.25 25.22 -13.30
CA ALA A 1032 -14.43 25.92 -12.79
C ALA A 1032 -14.41 27.40 -13.13
N GLN A 1033 -13.26 28.06 -12.97
CA GLN A 1033 -13.09 29.46 -13.31
C GLN A 1033 -13.37 29.71 -14.81
N VAL A 1034 -12.84 28.85 -15.70
CA VAL A 1034 -13.08 28.92 -17.15
C VAL A 1034 -14.57 28.74 -17.48
N ARG A 1035 -15.23 27.73 -16.89
CA ARG A 1035 -16.67 27.49 -17.11
C ARG A 1035 -17.54 28.62 -16.55
N ARG A 1036 -17.12 29.25 -15.45
CA ARG A 1036 -17.79 30.42 -14.90
C ARG A 1036 -17.70 31.62 -15.85
N THR A 1037 -16.52 31.91 -16.41
CA THR A 1037 -16.37 32.99 -17.41
C THR A 1037 -17.14 32.71 -18.71
N GLN A 1038 -17.35 31.43 -19.07
CA GLN A 1038 -18.24 31.03 -20.17
C GLN A 1038 -19.75 31.11 -19.83
N GLY A 1039 -20.13 31.46 -18.59
CA GLY A 1039 -21.53 31.50 -18.15
C GLY A 1039 -22.14 30.16 -17.75
N ARG A 1040 -21.35 29.08 -17.70
CA ARG A 1040 -21.74 27.73 -17.22
C ARG A 1040 -21.63 27.64 -15.70
N LEU A 1041 -22.40 28.48 -15.01
CA LEU A 1041 -22.29 28.70 -13.56
C LEU A 1041 -22.52 27.43 -12.73
N THR A 1042 -23.53 26.63 -13.07
CA THR A 1042 -23.87 25.39 -12.34
C THR A 1042 -22.78 24.33 -12.45
N GLU A 1043 -22.09 24.25 -13.59
CA GLU A 1043 -20.97 23.32 -13.76
C GLU A 1043 -19.71 23.81 -13.06
N ALA A 1044 -19.48 25.12 -13.06
CA ALA A 1044 -18.39 25.74 -12.32
C ALA A 1044 -18.54 25.51 -10.81
N GLU A 1045 -19.74 25.74 -10.26
CA GLU A 1045 -20.05 25.50 -8.85
C GLU A 1045 -19.80 24.03 -8.47
N ARG A 1046 -20.22 23.08 -9.31
CA ARG A 1046 -19.94 21.64 -9.09
C ARG A 1046 -18.44 21.33 -9.04
N LEU A 1047 -17.66 21.92 -9.94
CA LEU A 1047 -16.21 21.71 -10.00
C LEU A 1047 -15.47 22.39 -8.84
N GLU A 1048 -15.97 23.52 -8.32
CA GLU A 1048 -15.43 24.15 -7.11
C GLU A 1048 -15.75 23.35 -5.85
N GLU A 1049 -16.95 22.79 -5.75
CA GLU A 1049 -17.32 21.86 -4.68
C GLU A 1049 -16.45 20.60 -4.72
N GLU A 1050 -16.23 20.05 -5.92
CA GLU A 1050 -15.33 18.93 -6.15
C GLU A 1050 -13.89 19.28 -5.74
N ALA A 1051 -13.39 20.45 -6.13
CA ALA A 1051 -12.07 20.93 -5.72
C ALA A 1051 -11.97 21.20 -4.21
N ALA A 1052 -13.02 21.72 -3.57
CA ALA A 1052 -13.02 22.02 -2.14
C ALA A 1052 -13.08 20.75 -1.26
N GLY A 1053 -13.42 19.60 -1.86
CA GLY A 1053 -13.39 18.27 -1.22
C GLY A 1053 -12.02 17.58 -1.27
N ILE A 1054 -11.08 18.12 -2.04
CA ILE A 1054 -9.67 17.69 -2.14
C ILE A 1054 -8.80 18.59 -1.25
#